data_AF-A0A1J0TZ55-F1
#
_entry.id   AF-A0A1J0TZ55-F1
#
_cell.length_a   1.000
_cell.length_b   1.000
_cell.length_c   1.000
_cell.angle_alpha   90.00
_cell.angle_beta   90.00
_cell.angle_gamma   90.00
#
_symmetry.space_group_name_H-M   'P 1'
#
loop_
_entity.id
_entity.type
_entity.pdbx_description
1 polymer ?
#
loop_
_entity_poly.entity_id
_entity_poly.type
_entity_poly.pdbx_seq_one_letter_code
_entity_poly.pdbx_strand_id
1 'polypeptide(L)'
;MFDTAAAVQGAAPSMLPELIDKLGIDESAFGGLTLPSTHSHPPSAADILAIAAAERDAMSSPERAALEQARAELEAAKVEQREAKRAYYRARRAAMEATRNGDPHEISLAEAERDKLRALYVAANDRLGEAKSNLLIAEYDYHGTVDEHTRDEYLAELSPADQDIIAAAATAQHLQTAVETLVTNNPIAISDVDRDTSIYTAGTFTAALSNGDDTVEGRLLDGGTAIYRSGYGEFLVLQDPGNGVYVPVATAFSKADAVAKANRVPIFTGLTNPGPDADPLDKQRAETNRVAVLALSKAAAVDGDLSDASARLTAQLDTAAEEFAEALGGARVRNEVHQGASRHRKRLREQAAEDAGAAARAAALAAGASAEDAEVAYRKARRAKLGTPTIGGGVIPLFDHKIPPESLGDEKYASLTRSGIRAFGKETAGDYAVISSRLGNPTAWGFATTSGTVQTSSMTQLTSDFEPYMKEHIDSNQRSALRAYTGHSYRALNAAITGRDKNPSPTTKSTVATLTTTFEQFAEKNTNTTPMTVMRGTRVPSGWKGTADQYLDSAFTVGAKMQMGKVTSATTRAQTAVSFAQSEGTPTHPAYLMVIRTRHGMPVSSLSAHPGEDEVIIPPGSDLRCVHVDKAGINGIPTVYLVAEDIVAEADEGITV
;
A
#
# COMPACT_ATOMS: atom_id res chain seq x y z
N MET A 1 22.01 17.69 24.14
CA MET A 1 22.30 19.10 24.48
C MET A 1 21.70 19.54 25.83
N PHE A 2 20.50 19.05 26.20
CA PHE A 2 19.90 19.37 27.51
C PHE A 2 20.66 18.74 28.70
N ASP A 3 21.24 17.54 28.53
CA ASP A 3 21.89 16.82 29.63
C ASP A 3 23.29 17.35 29.95
N THR A 4 24.11 17.71 28.94
CA THR A 4 25.41 18.37 29.19
C THR A 4 25.21 19.77 29.81
N ALA A 5 24.23 20.54 29.34
CA ALA A 5 23.93 21.86 29.92
C ALA A 5 23.42 21.75 31.37
N ALA A 6 22.54 20.78 31.66
CA ALA A 6 22.08 20.50 33.02
C ALA A 6 23.20 19.97 33.93
N ALA A 7 24.10 19.12 33.41
CA ALA A 7 25.25 18.61 34.15
C ALA A 7 26.27 19.72 34.47
N VAL A 8 26.52 20.64 33.54
CA VAL A 8 27.37 21.82 33.75
C VAL A 8 26.72 22.80 34.73
N GLN A 9 25.40 23.02 34.64
CA GLN A 9 24.66 23.86 35.59
C GLN A 9 24.59 23.26 37.00
N GLY A 10 24.64 21.93 37.13
CA GLY A 10 24.67 21.20 38.40
C GLY A 10 26.07 20.98 38.98
N ALA A 11 27.14 21.31 38.25
CA ALA A 11 28.51 21.08 38.67
C ALA A 11 29.01 22.14 39.66
N ALA A 12 29.85 21.73 40.63
CA ALA A 12 30.42 22.65 41.60
C ALA A 12 31.45 23.59 40.96
N PRO A 13 31.61 24.83 41.46
CA PRO A 13 32.58 25.80 40.95
C PRO A 13 34.04 25.32 40.93
N SER A 14 34.37 24.31 41.74
CA SER A 14 35.69 23.68 41.79
C SER A 14 36.07 22.87 40.53
N MET A 15 35.10 22.59 39.64
CA MET A 15 35.29 21.81 38.40
C MET A 15 35.61 22.68 37.19
N LEU A 16 35.38 24.00 37.28
CA LEU A 16 35.60 24.96 36.20
C LEU A 16 37.06 25.00 35.70
N PRO A 17 38.12 24.94 36.53
CA PRO A 17 39.50 24.96 36.05
C PRO A 17 39.84 23.83 35.09
N GLU A 18 39.42 22.59 35.40
CA GLU A 18 39.69 21.41 34.57
C GLU A 18 38.87 21.44 33.27
N LEU A 19 37.64 21.97 33.33
CA LEU A 19 36.77 22.16 32.17
C LEU A 19 37.33 23.24 31.22
N ILE A 20 37.84 24.35 31.76
CA ILE A 20 38.46 25.48 31.03
C ILE A 20 39.72 25.01 30.29
N ASP A 21 40.61 24.28 30.96
CA ASP A 21 41.85 23.73 30.37
C ASP A 21 41.54 22.77 29.21
N LYS A 22 40.59 21.86 29.40
CA LYS A 22 40.24 20.84 28.39
C LYS A 22 39.40 21.37 27.23
N LEU A 23 38.58 22.40 27.43
CA LEU A 23 37.82 23.08 26.37
C LEU A 23 38.66 24.14 25.64
N GLY A 24 39.90 24.39 26.08
CA GLY A 24 40.82 25.34 25.44
C GLY A 24 40.39 26.80 25.58
N ILE A 25 39.72 27.14 26.68
CA ILE A 25 39.26 28.52 26.95
C ILE A 25 40.43 29.29 27.58
N ASP A 26 40.79 30.42 26.98
CA ASP A 26 41.89 31.28 27.43
C ASP A 26 41.59 31.88 28.83
N GLU A 27 42.47 31.64 29.81
CA GLU A 27 42.31 32.10 31.19
C GLU A 27 42.20 33.64 31.31
N SER A 28 42.75 34.39 30.35
CA SER A 28 42.64 35.85 30.32
C SER A 28 41.20 36.35 30.15
N ALA A 29 40.29 35.50 29.65
CA ALA A 29 38.86 35.79 29.53
C ALA A 29 38.17 36.00 30.89
N PHE A 30 38.77 35.53 31.99
CA PHE A 30 38.19 35.57 33.34
C PHE A 30 38.69 36.74 34.21
N GLY A 31 39.51 37.64 33.66
CA GLY A 31 39.78 38.95 34.28
C GLY A 31 40.36 38.93 35.70
N GLY A 32 41.11 37.89 36.09
CA GLY A 32 41.77 37.80 37.41
C GLY A 32 40.86 37.43 38.58
N LEU A 33 39.66 36.89 38.34
CA LEU A 33 38.77 36.40 39.39
C LEU A 33 39.36 35.17 40.10
N THR A 34 39.42 35.22 41.44
CA THR A 34 39.77 34.05 42.27
C THR A 34 38.62 33.06 42.28
N LEU A 35 38.86 31.86 41.73
CA LEU A 35 37.87 30.78 41.68
C LEU A 35 37.59 30.22 43.09
N PRO A 36 36.33 30.01 43.50
CA PRO A 36 35.97 29.62 44.86
C PRO A 36 36.28 28.14 45.17
N SER A 37 36.63 27.85 46.43
CA SER A 37 37.00 26.50 46.88
C SER A 37 35.81 25.63 47.32
N THR A 38 36.05 24.32 47.17
CA THR A 38 35.23 23.12 47.32
C THR A 38 34.24 23.06 48.48
N HIS A 39 33.01 22.58 48.22
CA HIS A 39 32.38 21.44 48.93
C HIS A 39 31.12 20.92 48.17
N SER A 40 30.84 19.62 48.36
CA SER A 40 29.76 18.75 47.84
C SER A 40 30.14 17.94 46.59
N HIS A 41 30.10 16.60 46.71
CA HIS A 41 30.38 15.60 45.67
C HIS A 41 29.53 15.83 44.39
N PRO A 42 30.10 16.40 43.31
CA PRO A 42 29.46 16.47 42.00
C PRO A 42 29.85 15.23 41.16
N PRO A 43 29.17 14.94 40.04
CA PRO A 43 29.69 14.02 39.03
C PRO A 43 31.12 14.43 38.64
N SER A 44 32.01 13.44 38.42
CA SER A 44 33.41 13.75 38.15
C SER A 44 33.56 14.47 36.80
N ALA A 45 34.63 15.25 36.61
CA ALA A 45 34.92 15.90 35.32
C ALA A 45 34.96 14.86 34.19
N ALA A 46 35.47 13.66 34.51
CA ALA A 46 35.47 12.52 33.62
C ALA A 46 34.05 12.06 33.23
N ASP A 47 33.08 12.07 34.15
CA ASP A 47 31.69 11.71 33.86
C ASP A 47 31.01 12.76 32.98
N ILE A 48 31.22 14.05 33.25
CA ILE A 48 30.69 15.15 32.42
C ILE A 48 31.33 15.11 31.02
N LEU A 49 32.63 14.87 30.93
CA LEU A 49 33.34 14.71 29.67
C LEU A 49 32.93 13.43 28.92
N ALA A 50 32.60 12.35 29.63
CA ALA A 50 32.07 11.13 29.04
C ALA A 50 30.64 11.34 28.51
N ILE A 51 29.81 12.10 29.22
CA ILE A 51 28.48 12.52 28.73
C ILE A 51 28.64 13.44 27.50
N ALA A 52 29.55 14.41 27.54
CA ALA A 52 29.81 15.29 26.40
C ALA A 52 30.42 14.55 25.19
N ALA A 53 31.29 13.58 25.42
CA ALA A 53 31.85 12.72 24.38
C ALA A 53 30.78 11.78 23.82
N ALA A 54 29.93 11.18 24.65
CA ALA A 54 28.80 10.38 24.21
C ALA A 54 27.76 11.21 23.45
N GLU A 55 27.49 12.45 23.87
CA GLU A 55 26.64 13.40 23.11
C GLU A 55 27.30 13.81 21.79
N ARG A 56 28.63 14.03 21.76
CA ARG A 56 29.38 14.34 20.54
C ARG A 56 29.40 13.17 19.57
N ASP A 57 29.62 11.97 20.08
CA ASP A 57 29.65 10.74 19.28
C ASP A 57 28.23 10.39 18.80
N ALA A 58 27.19 10.68 19.60
CA ALA A 58 25.79 10.67 19.17
C ALA A 58 25.48 11.77 18.12
N MET A 59 26.19 12.89 18.16
CA MET A 59 26.10 13.95 17.15
C MET A 59 26.85 13.63 15.84
N SER A 60 27.76 12.66 15.84
CA SER A 60 28.46 12.15 14.65
C SER A 60 27.90 10.81 14.21
N SER A 61 26.65 10.79 13.74
CA SER A 61 26.09 9.57 13.16
C SER A 61 26.75 9.24 11.82
N PRO A 62 26.92 7.94 11.47
CA PRO A 62 27.37 7.53 10.14
C PRO A 62 26.57 8.18 9.01
N GLU A 63 25.27 8.35 9.20
CA GLU A 63 24.35 8.98 8.25
C GLU A 63 24.67 10.47 8.08
N ARG A 64 25.03 11.17 9.16
CA ARG A 64 25.47 12.57 9.08
C ARG A 64 26.81 12.70 8.36
N ALA A 65 27.74 11.78 8.61
CA ALA A 65 29.02 11.76 7.90
C ALA A 65 28.83 11.48 6.40
N ALA A 66 27.94 10.53 6.05
CA ALA A 66 27.57 10.24 4.66
C ALA A 66 26.92 11.45 3.98
N LEU A 67 26.04 12.17 4.68
CA LEU A 67 25.43 13.41 4.18
C LEU A 67 26.48 14.49 3.89
N GLU A 68 27.41 14.74 4.80
CA GLU A 68 28.49 15.71 4.58
C GLU A 68 29.44 15.30 3.45
N GLN A 69 29.72 14.00 3.31
CA GLN A 69 30.48 13.47 2.17
C GLN A 69 29.74 13.71 0.84
N ALA A 70 28.46 13.37 0.76
CA ALA A 70 27.66 13.55 -0.46
C ALA A 70 27.55 15.04 -0.85
N ARG A 71 27.46 15.95 0.13
CA ARG A 71 27.54 17.40 -0.09
C ARG A 71 28.87 17.82 -0.70
N ALA A 72 29.98 17.30 -0.18
CA ALA A 72 31.32 17.59 -0.71
C ALA A 72 31.49 17.04 -2.14
N GLU A 73 31.00 15.84 -2.42
CA GLU A 73 30.99 15.23 -3.76
C GLU A 73 30.18 16.07 -4.76
N LEU A 74 29.02 16.56 -4.36
CA LEU A 74 28.21 17.45 -5.20
C LEU A 74 28.94 18.75 -5.53
N GLU A 75 29.61 19.37 -4.56
CA GLU A 75 30.39 20.59 -4.82
C GLU A 75 31.59 20.32 -5.74
N ALA A 76 32.30 19.20 -5.56
CA ALA A 76 33.37 18.77 -6.46
C ALA A 76 32.85 18.55 -7.90
N ALA A 77 31.73 17.84 -8.06
CA ALA A 77 31.12 17.59 -9.36
C ALA A 77 30.63 18.89 -10.03
N LYS A 78 30.10 19.86 -9.26
CA LYS A 78 29.75 21.19 -9.78
C LYS A 78 30.98 21.94 -10.30
N VAL A 79 32.14 21.81 -9.65
CA VAL A 79 33.38 22.44 -10.10
C VAL A 79 33.87 21.76 -11.39
N GLU A 80 33.95 20.43 -11.39
CA GLU A 80 34.36 19.66 -12.56
C GLU A 80 33.50 19.98 -13.79
N GLN A 81 32.17 19.98 -13.63
CA GLN A 81 31.24 20.28 -14.72
C GLN A 81 31.43 21.70 -15.27
N ARG A 82 31.67 22.69 -14.40
CA ARG A 82 31.93 24.08 -14.81
C ARG A 82 33.22 24.19 -15.61
N GLU A 83 34.27 23.48 -15.20
CA GLU A 83 35.56 23.47 -15.90
C GLU A 83 35.47 22.75 -17.26
N ALA A 84 34.86 21.57 -17.29
CA ALA A 84 34.64 20.80 -18.52
C ALA A 84 33.78 21.59 -19.53
N LYS A 85 32.71 22.24 -19.05
CA LYS A 85 31.88 23.15 -19.87
C LYS A 85 32.73 24.27 -20.47
N ARG A 86 33.52 24.98 -19.66
CA ARG A 86 34.39 26.07 -20.14
C ARG A 86 35.41 25.57 -21.17
N ALA A 87 36.02 24.40 -20.95
CA ALA A 87 36.97 23.80 -21.88
C ALA A 87 36.30 23.45 -23.22
N TYR A 88 35.15 22.77 -23.20
CA TYR A 88 34.38 22.43 -24.39
C TYR A 88 33.99 23.67 -25.22
N TYR A 89 33.47 24.73 -24.58
CA TYR A 89 33.09 25.94 -25.31
C TYR A 89 34.31 26.71 -25.88
N ARG A 90 35.49 26.62 -25.25
CA ARG A 90 36.75 27.15 -25.83
C ARG A 90 37.15 26.36 -27.07
N ALA A 91 37.17 25.03 -26.99
CA ALA A 91 37.51 24.18 -28.14
C ALA A 91 36.49 24.30 -29.28
N ARG A 92 35.20 24.46 -28.98
CA ARG A 92 34.17 24.74 -29.97
C ARG A 92 34.45 26.05 -30.73
N ARG A 93 34.90 27.10 -30.03
CA ARG A 93 35.31 28.37 -30.67
C ARG A 93 36.55 28.19 -31.54
N ALA A 94 37.56 27.48 -31.03
CA ALA A 94 38.79 27.20 -31.78
C ALA A 94 38.51 26.40 -33.07
N ALA A 95 37.63 25.40 -33.01
CA ALA A 95 37.21 24.65 -34.21
C ALA A 95 36.45 25.53 -35.22
N MET A 96 35.58 26.44 -34.76
CA MET A 96 34.92 27.41 -35.63
C MET A 96 35.91 28.39 -36.28
N GLU A 97 36.97 28.77 -35.58
CA GLU A 97 38.03 29.64 -36.09
C GLU A 97 38.93 28.93 -37.11
N ALA A 98 39.38 27.69 -36.81
CA ALA A 98 40.11 26.85 -37.76
C ALA A 98 39.31 26.64 -39.06
N THR A 99 37.99 26.41 -38.94
CA THR A 99 37.08 26.30 -40.10
C THR A 99 37.05 27.57 -40.94
N ARG A 100 37.14 28.75 -40.32
CA ARG A 100 37.20 30.04 -41.04
C ARG A 100 38.56 30.28 -41.71
N ASN A 101 39.64 29.81 -41.10
CA ASN A 101 41.00 29.96 -41.61
C ASN A 101 41.31 29.02 -42.78
N GLY A 102 40.58 27.91 -42.90
CA GLY A 102 40.54 27.07 -44.11
C GLY A 102 41.66 26.05 -44.27
N ASP A 103 42.54 25.86 -43.27
CA ASP A 103 43.54 24.78 -43.27
C ASP A 103 42.90 23.43 -42.85
N PRO A 104 42.84 22.42 -43.75
CA PRO A 104 42.25 21.12 -43.44
C PRO A 104 42.90 20.38 -42.25
N HIS A 105 44.20 20.58 -42.00
CA HIS A 105 44.90 19.93 -40.91
C HIS A 105 44.53 20.55 -39.55
N GLU A 106 44.49 21.88 -39.47
CA GLU A 106 44.07 22.60 -38.26
C GLU A 106 42.60 22.34 -37.91
N ILE A 107 41.73 22.25 -38.92
CA ILE A 107 40.32 21.88 -38.73
C ILE A 107 40.21 20.50 -38.08
N SER A 108 40.88 19.49 -38.64
CA SER A 108 40.85 18.11 -38.12
C SER A 108 41.31 18.01 -36.67
N LEU A 109 42.42 18.69 -36.32
CA LEU A 109 42.93 18.72 -34.94
C LEU A 109 41.96 19.43 -33.98
N ALA A 110 41.39 20.57 -34.38
CA ALA A 110 40.47 21.32 -33.54
C ALA A 110 39.12 20.59 -33.34
N GLU A 111 38.66 19.84 -34.35
CA GLU A 111 37.47 19.00 -34.24
C GLU A 111 37.69 17.79 -33.33
N ALA A 112 38.84 17.11 -33.44
CA ALA A 112 39.19 16.00 -32.56
C ALA A 112 39.24 16.44 -31.08
N GLU A 113 39.86 17.60 -30.79
CA GLU A 113 39.92 18.13 -29.43
C GLU A 113 38.53 18.60 -28.93
N ARG A 114 37.70 19.20 -29.80
CA ARG A 114 36.30 19.52 -29.48
C ARG A 114 35.52 18.28 -29.07
N ASP A 115 35.64 17.19 -29.82
CA ASP A 115 34.87 15.97 -29.59
C ASP A 115 35.34 15.24 -28.32
N LYS A 116 36.65 15.22 -28.06
CA LYS A 116 37.21 14.77 -26.77
C LYS A 116 36.68 15.59 -25.59
N LEU A 117 36.69 16.92 -25.69
CA LEU A 117 36.19 17.79 -24.61
C LEU A 117 34.68 17.75 -24.47
N ARG A 118 33.94 17.44 -25.54
CA ARG A 118 32.50 17.14 -25.48
C ARG A 118 32.24 15.88 -24.67
N ALA A 119 33.01 14.81 -24.90
CA ALA A 119 32.88 13.57 -24.14
C ALA A 119 33.16 13.80 -22.64
N LEU A 120 34.19 14.58 -22.30
CA LEU A 120 34.48 14.97 -20.92
C LEU A 120 33.36 15.83 -20.30
N TYR A 121 32.78 16.74 -21.07
CA TYR A 121 31.64 17.53 -20.60
C TYR A 121 30.39 16.67 -20.35
N VAL A 122 30.12 15.67 -21.19
CA VAL A 122 29.03 14.69 -20.97
C VAL A 122 29.29 13.90 -19.70
N ALA A 123 30.46 13.30 -19.55
CA ALA A 123 30.82 12.53 -18.35
C ALA A 123 30.74 13.39 -17.06
N ALA A 124 31.14 14.67 -17.12
CA ALA A 124 31.03 15.58 -15.98
C ALA A 124 29.57 15.96 -15.66
N ASN A 125 28.67 16.01 -16.65
CA ASN A 125 27.23 16.16 -16.39
C ASN A 125 26.65 14.89 -15.74
N ASP A 126 27.07 13.71 -16.20
CA ASP A 126 26.61 12.43 -15.63
C ASP A 126 27.02 12.31 -14.16
N ARG A 127 28.29 12.61 -13.83
CA ARG A 127 28.77 12.66 -12.43
C ARG A 127 28.05 13.70 -11.58
N LEU A 128 27.68 14.85 -12.16
CA LEU A 128 26.87 15.84 -11.46
C LEU A 128 25.45 15.31 -11.17
N GLY A 129 24.87 14.52 -12.08
CA GLY A 129 23.60 13.83 -11.85
C GLY A 129 23.70 12.77 -10.76
N GLU A 130 24.76 11.96 -10.78
CA GLU A 130 25.06 10.96 -9.76
C GLU A 130 25.25 11.59 -8.38
N ALA A 131 26.08 12.64 -8.27
CA ALA A 131 26.32 13.32 -6.99
C ALA A 131 25.06 13.97 -6.41
N LYS A 132 24.14 14.46 -7.25
CA LYS A 132 22.82 14.92 -6.79
C LYS A 132 21.98 13.78 -6.25
N SER A 133 22.00 12.64 -6.91
CA SER A 133 21.25 11.44 -6.49
C SER A 133 21.81 10.90 -5.17
N ASN A 134 23.13 10.84 -5.02
CA ASN A 134 23.81 10.44 -3.79
C ASN A 134 23.49 11.38 -2.62
N LEU A 135 23.45 12.69 -2.86
CA LEU A 135 23.05 13.65 -1.84
C LEU A 135 21.61 13.38 -1.37
N LEU A 136 20.69 13.16 -2.31
CA LEU A 136 19.29 12.91 -1.97
C LEU A 136 19.12 11.62 -1.13
N ILE A 137 19.84 10.56 -1.48
CA ILE A 137 19.85 9.30 -0.72
C ILE A 137 20.40 9.54 0.69
N ALA A 138 21.52 10.26 0.81
CA ALA A 138 22.12 10.56 2.10
C ALA A 138 21.23 11.48 2.98
N GLU A 139 20.49 12.41 2.36
CA GLU A 139 19.48 13.21 3.05
C GLU A 139 18.34 12.33 3.58
N TYR A 140 17.84 11.41 2.77
CA TYR A 140 16.80 10.47 3.18
C TYR A 140 17.24 9.63 4.39
N ASP A 141 18.44 9.05 4.32
CA ASP A 141 19.00 8.22 5.40
C ASP A 141 19.23 9.04 6.67
N TYR A 142 19.76 10.25 6.55
CA TYR A 142 19.95 11.17 7.68
C TYR A 142 18.61 11.54 8.34
N HIS A 143 17.59 11.88 7.55
CA HIS A 143 16.24 12.14 8.06
C HIS A 143 15.58 10.89 8.66
N GLY A 144 16.13 9.69 8.41
CA GLY A 144 15.77 8.48 9.13
C GLY A 144 16.16 8.47 10.61
N THR A 145 17.10 9.33 11.02
CA THR A 145 17.67 9.39 12.38
C THR A 145 17.17 10.56 13.22
N VAL A 146 16.46 11.51 12.61
CA VAL A 146 15.86 12.66 13.30
C VAL A 146 14.50 12.31 13.90
N ASP A 147 13.89 13.22 14.65
CA ASP A 147 12.57 13.00 15.22
C ASP A 147 11.48 12.86 14.13
N GLU A 148 10.39 12.16 14.48
CA GLU A 148 9.30 11.85 13.55
C GLU A 148 8.67 13.10 12.93
N HIS A 149 8.61 14.22 13.66
CA HIS A 149 8.01 15.44 13.14
C HIS A 149 8.82 16.03 12.00
N THR A 150 10.13 16.17 12.20
CA THR A 150 11.06 16.68 11.17
C THR A 150 11.19 15.70 10.01
N ARG A 151 11.17 14.39 10.28
CA ARG A 151 11.17 13.38 9.21
C ARG A 151 9.92 13.48 8.33
N ASP A 152 8.74 13.53 8.94
CA ASP A 152 7.48 13.59 8.20
C ASP A 152 7.34 14.88 7.38
N GLU A 153 7.87 16.00 7.86
CA GLU A 153 7.94 17.26 7.11
C GLU A 153 8.85 17.12 5.88
N TYR A 154 10.07 16.60 6.04
CA TYR A 154 10.97 16.30 4.91
C TYR A 154 10.31 15.37 3.89
N LEU A 155 9.69 14.27 4.35
CA LEU A 155 9.01 13.31 3.47
C LEU A 155 7.84 13.98 2.70
N ALA A 156 7.16 14.97 3.29
CA ALA A 156 6.09 15.70 2.63
C ALA A 156 6.58 16.64 1.51
N GLU A 157 7.86 17.04 1.52
CA GLU A 157 8.46 17.95 0.55
C GLU A 157 9.07 17.23 -0.67
N LEU A 158 9.30 15.91 -0.57
CA LEU A 158 9.89 15.13 -1.66
C LEU A 158 9.03 15.13 -2.92
N SER A 159 9.63 15.51 -4.06
CA SER A 159 8.97 15.41 -5.35
C SER A 159 8.85 13.96 -5.82
N PRO A 160 7.94 13.64 -6.76
CA PRO A 160 7.86 12.28 -7.33
C PRO A 160 9.19 11.79 -7.92
N ALA A 161 9.97 12.67 -8.55
CA ALA A 161 11.27 12.31 -9.11
C ALA A 161 12.30 11.99 -8.02
N ASP A 162 12.24 12.69 -6.88
CA ASP A 162 13.11 12.41 -5.74
C ASP A 162 12.77 11.04 -5.13
N GLN A 163 11.47 10.76 -4.98
CA GLN A 163 10.98 9.47 -4.49
C GLN A 163 11.45 8.32 -5.37
N ASP A 164 11.42 8.47 -6.69
CA ASP A 164 11.88 7.45 -7.63
C ASP A 164 13.39 7.18 -7.52
N ILE A 165 14.21 8.23 -7.34
CA ILE A 165 15.67 8.09 -7.15
C ILE A 165 15.96 7.32 -5.85
N ILE A 166 15.34 7.71 -4.74
CA ILE A 166 15.53 7.05 -3.44
C ILE A 166 15.04 5.60 -3.51
N ALA A 167 13.87 5.37 -4.13
CA ALA A 167 13.30 4.05 -4.28
C ALA A 167 14.20 3.13 -5.12
N ALA A 168 14.71 3.61 -6.26
CA ALA A 168 15.62 2.84 -7.12
C ALA A 168 16.91 2.47 -6.39
N ALA A 169 17.47 3.38 -5.59
CA ALA A 169 18.64 3.11 -4.77
C ALA A 169 18.36 2.02 -3.71
N ALA A 170 17.22 2.10 -3.02
CA ALA A 170 16.81 1.08 -2.06
C ALA A 170 16.58 -0.30 -2.74
N THR A 171 16.00 -0.32 -3.94
CA THR A 171 15.82 -1.55 -4.72
C THR A 171 17.15 -2.17 -5.13
N ALA A 172 18.11 -1.36 -5.58
CA ALA A 172 19.43 -1.83 -5.97
C ALA A 172 20.17 -2.53 -4.81
N GLN A 173 19.98 -2.08 -3.56
CA GLN A 173 20.55 -2.73 -2.38
C GLN A 173 20.02 -4.15 -2.15
N HIS A 174 18.81 -4.46 -2.61
CA HIS A 174 18.17 -5.77 -2.43
C HIS A 174 18.25 -6.68 -3.66
N LEU A 175 18.63 -6.15 -4.82
CA LEU A 175 18.59 -6.89 -6.08
C LEU A 175 19.46 -8.15 -6.06
N GLN A 176 20.69 -8.05 -5.56
CA GLN A 176 21.57 -9.22 -5.49
C GLN A 176 20.97 -10.33 -4.61
N THR A 177 20.46 -9.98 -3.43
CA THR A 177 19.81 -10.95 -2.53
C THR A 177 18.57 -11.57 -3.17
N ALA A 178 17.79 -10.77 -3.91
CA ALA A 178 16.61 -11.24 -4.62
C ALA A 178 16.97 -12.23 -5.74
N VAL A 179 17.95 -11.90 -6.57
CA VAL A 179 18.47 -12.80 -7.64
C VAL A 179 19.04 -14.07 -7.03
N GLU A 180 19.84 -13.97 -5.97
CA GLU A 180 20.38 -15.14 -5.29
C GLU A 180 19.26 -16.04 -4.73
N THR A 181 18.19 -15.45 -4.21
CA THR A 181 17.07 -16.19 -3.60
C THR A 181 16.14 -16.84 -4.64
N LEU A 182 15.81 -16.12 -5.71
CA LEU A 182 14.74 -16.48 -6.65
C LEU A 182 15.24 -17.02 -7.98
N VAL A 183 16.53 -16.85 -8.29
CA VAL A 183 17.13 -17.33 -9.54
C VAL A 183 18.26 -18.30 -9.22
N THR A 184 19.34 -17.84 -8.57
CA THR A 184 20.56 -18.64 -8.38
C THR A 184 20.36 -19.87 -7.48
N ASN A 185 19.67 -19.69 -6.34
CA ASN A 185 19.40 -20.77 -5.39
C ASN A 185 17.98 -21.35 -5.54
N ASN A 186 17.36 -21.17 -6.71
CA ASN A 186 16.01 -21.65 -6.94
C ASN A 186 16.02 -23.13 -7.37
N PRO A 187 15.33 -24.03 -6.65
CA PRO A 187 15.25 -25.43 -7.05
C PRO A 187 14.33 -25.70 -8.25
N ILE A 188 13.55 -24.71 -8.72
CA ILE A 188 12.58 -24.95 -9.80
C ILE A 188 13.26 -25.07 -11.16
N ALA A 189 12.85 -26.08 -11.94
CA ALA A 189 13.28 -26.27 -13.33
C ALA A 189 12.18 -26.98 -14.13
N ILE A 190 12.35 -27.00 -15.45
CA ILE A 190 11.57 -27.84 -16.35
C ILE A 190 12.29 -29.18 -16.51
N SER A 191 11.56 -30.27 -16.41
CA SER A 191 12.09 -31.61 -16.62
C SER A 191 12.36 -31.87 -18.10
N ASP A 192 13.48 -32.52 -18.39
CA ASP A 192 13.82 -33.02 -19.73
C ASP A 192 13.04 -34.31 -20.08
N VAL A 193 12.20 -34.81 -19.16
CA VAL A 193 11.40 -36.02 -19.36
C VAL A 193 10.21 -35.72 -20.26
N ASP A 194 10.08 -36.50 -21.34
CA ASP A 194 8.92 -36.46 -22.22
C ASP A 194 7.62 -36.73 -21.45
N ARG A 195 6.54 -36.02 -21.81
CA ARG A 195 5.22 -36.24 -21.24
C ARG A 195 4.76 -37.67 -21.44
N ASP A 196 4.39 -38.34 -20.36
CA ASP A 196 3.79 -39.67 -20.43
C ASP A 196 2.30 -39.54 -20.75
N THR A 197 2.00 -39.55 -22.05
CA THR A 197 0.63 -39.49 -22.57
C THR A 197 -0.23 -40.72 -22.25
N SER A 198 0.36 -41.78 -21.65
CA SER A 198 -0.36 -42.97 -21.19
C SER A 198 -0.88 -42.84 -19.75
N ILE A 199 -0.35 -41.92 -18.94
CA ILE A 199 -0.80 -41.67 -17.57
C ILE A 199 -2.11 -40.89 -17.59
N TYR A 200 -3.20 -41.59 -17.28
CA TYR A 200 -4.55 -41.03 -17.21
C TYR A 200 -5.36 -41.69 -16.10
N THR A 201 -4.95 -41.44 -14.86
CA THR A 201 -5.44 -42.16 -13.69
C THR A 201 -6.67 -41.47 -13.10
N ALA A 202 -7.72 -42.23 -12.79
CA ALA A 202 -8.86 -41.70 -12.05
C ALA A 202 -8.45 -41.44 -10.59
N GLY A 203 -8.83 -40.29 -10.04
CA GLY A 203 -8.50 -39.93 -8.67
C GLY A 203 -9.27 -38.71 -8.18
N THR A 204 -9.15 -38.47 -6.88
CA THR A 204 -9.67 -37.29 -6.18
C THR A 204 -8.55 -36.31 -5.89
N PHE A 205 -8.78 -35.02 -6.10
CA PHE A 205 -7.80 -33.97 -5.80
C PHE A 205 -8.51 -32.67 -5.45
N THR A 206 -7.81 -31.78 -4.75
CA THR A 206 -8.32 -30.44 -4.44
C THR A 206 -8.09 -29.52 -5.63
N ALA A 207 -9.14 -28.86 -6.11
CA ALA A 207 -9.09 -27.91 -7.21
C ALA A 207 -9.56 -26.53 -6.76
N ALA A 208 -8.83 -25.48 -7.13
CA ALA A 208 -9.23 -24.08 -6.94
C ALA A 208 -10.24 -23.69 -8.01
N LEU A 209 -11.53 -23.87 -7.72
CA LEU A 209 -12.63 -23.57 -8.64
C LEU A 209 -13.23 -22.19 -8.34
N SER A 210 -14.10 -21.70 -9.24
CA SER A 210 -14.76 -20.39 -9.11
C SER A 210 -15.63 -20.24 -7.85
N ASN A 211 -16.00 -21.35 -7.21
CA ASN A 211 -16.75 -21.42 -5.96
C ASN A 211 -15.87 -21.66 -4.72
N GLY A 212 -14.54 -21.65 -4.89
CA GLY A 212 -13.56 -21.94 -3.86
C GLY A 212 -12.81 -23.25 -4.11
N ASP A 213 -11.93 -23.61 -3.16
CA ASP A 213 -11.19 -24.87 -3.22
C ASP A 213 -12.12 -26.03 -2.86
N ASP A 214 -12.26 -26.98 -3.78
CA ASP A 214 -13.14 -28.15 -3.59
C ASP A 214 -12.42 -29.46 -3.93
N THR A 215 -12.78 -30.54 -3.26
CA THR A 215 -12.26 -31.87 -3.57
C THR A 215 -13.10 -32.47 -4.68
N VAL A 216 -12.50 -32.63 -5.86
CA VAL A 216 -13.19 -33.11 -7.06
C VAL A 216 -12.68 -34.46 -7.52
N GLU A 217 -13.55 -35.23 -8.17
CA GLU A 217 -13.16 -36.42 -8.92
C GLU A 217 -12.77 -36.04 -10.35
N GLY A 218 -11.62 -36.51 -10.80
CA GLY A 218 -11.14 -36.21 -12.14
C GLY A 218 -10.09 -37.20 -12.63
N ARG A 219 -9.15 -36.69 -13.41
CA ARG A 219 -8.06 -37.47 -13.99
C ARG A 219 -6.74 -36.80 -13.68
N LEU A 220 -5.87 -37.53 -13.00
CA LEU A 220 -4.50 -37.13 -12.71
C LEU A 220 -3.61 -37.61 -13.87
N LEU A 221 -2.83 -36.68 -14.41
CA LEU A 221 -1.82 -36.92 -15.42
C LEU A 221 -0.43 -36.77 -14.79
N ASP A 222 0.60 -36.99 -15.57
CA ASP A 222 1.98 -36.71 -15.19
C ASP A 222 2.24 -35.20 -14.97
N GLY A 223 3.38 -34.89 -14.35
CA GLY A 223 3.86 -33.51 -14.16
C GLY A 223 2.99 -32.61 -13.27
N GLY A 224 2.12 -33.20 -12.44
CA GLY A 224 1.19 -32.42 -11.61
C GLY A 224 0.07 -31.76 -12.41
N THR A 225 -0.25 -32.28 -13.60
CA THR A 225 -1.39 -31.81 -14.40
C THR A 225 -2.63 -32.67 -14.10
N ALA A 226 -3.81 -32.07 -14.12
CA ALA A 226 -5.08 -32.77 -13.97
C ALA A 226 -6.12 -32.31 -15.00
N ILE A 227 -7.12 -33.15 -15.23
CA ILE A 227 -8.32 -32.83 -16.01
C ILE A 227 -9.55 -33.04 -15.12
N TYR A 228 -10.32 -31.99 -14.95
CA TYR A 228 -11.62 -32.01 -14.28
C TYR A 228 -12.73 -31.73 -15.30
N ARG A 229 -13.85 -32.44 -15.21
CA ARG A 229 -15.02 -32.19 -16.04
C ARG A 229 -16.01 -31.34 -15.26
N SER A 230 -16.03 -30.03 -15.53
CA SER A 230 -16.96 -29.10 -14.88
C SER A 230 -18.40 -29.23 -15.41
N GLY A 231 -18.58 -29.73 -16.63
CA GLY A 231 -19.89 -29.82 -17.25
C GLY A 231 -19.98 -30.77 -18.45
N TYR A 232 -21.13 -30.80 -19.11
CA TYR A 232 -21.28 -31.54 -20.35
C TYR A 232 -20.52 -30.83 -21.48
N GLY A 233 -19.43 -31.45 -21.97
CA GLY A 233 -18.59 -30.85 -23.01
C GLY A 233 -17.64 -29.77 -22.50
N GLU A 234 -17.49 -29.64 -21.17
CA GLU A 234 -16.62 -28.64 -20.56
C GLU A 234 -15.60 -29.33 -19.65
N PHE A 235 -14.33 -29.14 -20.00
CA PHE A 235 -13.19 -29.72 -19.29
C PHE A 235 -12.25 -28.59 -18.87
N LEU A 236 -11.77 -28.65 -17.63
CA LEU A 236 -10.70 -27.81 -17.13
C LEU A 236 -9.41 -28.61 -17.16
N VAL A 237 -8.36 -28.02 -17.72
CA VAL A 237 -6.97 -28.46 -17.55
C VAL A 237 -6.42 -27.69 -16.36
N LEU A 238 -5.89 -28.40 -15.39
CA LEU A 238 -5.38 -27.83 -14.14
C LEU A 238 -3.92 -28.21 -13.92
N GLN A 239 -3.19 -27.36 -13.21
CA GLN A 239 -1.82 -27.60 -12.79
C GLN A 239 -1.70 -27.45 -11.28
N ASP A 240 -1.04 -28.39 -10.61
CA ASP A 240 -0.54 -28.22 -9.24
C ASP A 240 0.76 -27.41 -9.29
N PRO A 241 0.77 -26.20 -8.73
CA PRO A 241 1.96 -25.35 -8.71
C PRO A 241 2.89 -25.66 -7.53
N GLY A 242 2.68 -26.78 -6.81
CA GLY A 242 3.54 -27.27 -5.74
C GLY A 242 2.93 -27.16 -4.35
N ASN A 243 1.63 -26.93 -4.22
CA ASN A 243 0.94 -26.81 -2.93
C ASN A 243 -0.14 -27.88 -2.72
N GLY A 244 -0.34 -28.78 -3.68
CA GLY A 244 -1.36 -29.81 -3.63
C GLY A 244 -2.76 -29.30 -4.00
N VAL A 245 -2.90 -28.05 -4.47
CA VAL A 245 -4.16 -27.47 -4.95
C VAL A 245 -4.02 -27.19 -6.45
N TYR A 246 -4.83 -27.89 -7.23
CA TYR A 246 -4.81 -27.79 -8.69
C TYR A 246 -5.54 -26.53 -9.15
N VAL A 247 -4.87 -25.69 -9.94
CA VAL A 247 -5.42 -24.42 -10.44
C VAL A 247 -5.73 -24.53 -11.94
N PRO A 248 -6.91 -24.10 -12.42
CA PRO A 248 -7.24 -24.11 -13.84
C PRO A 248 -6.28 -23.25 -14.68
N VAL A 249 -5.69 -23.85 -15.73
CA VAL A 249 -4.78 -23.18 -16.68
C VAL A 249 -5.35 -23.11 -18.09
N ALA A 250 -6.33 -23.94 -18.44
CA ALA A 250 -7.08 -23.84 -19.70
C ALA A 250 -8.46 -24.48 -19.61
N THR A 251 -9.38 -24.03 -20.47
CA THR A 251 -10.66 -24.70 -20.74
C THR A 251 -10.57 -25.50 -22.04
N ALA A 252 -11.30 -26.60 -22.13
CA ALA A 252 -11.34 -27.47 -23.30
C ALA A 252 -12.76 -27.99 -23.56
N PHE A 253 -13.09 -28.20 -24.84
CA PHE A 253 -14.46 -28.52 -25.28
C PHE A 253 -14.69 -30.03 -25.46
N SER A 254 -13.64 -30.83 -25.34
CA SER A 254 -13.71 -32.28 -25.41
C SER A 254 -12.60 -32.93 -24.59
N LYS A 255 -12.74 -34.21 -24.28
CA LYS A 255 -11.68 -34.99 -23.63
C LYS A 255 -10.38 -34.97 -24.44
N ALA A 256 -10.46 -35.11 -25.77
CA ALA A 256 -9.29 -35.13 -26.64
C ALA A 256 -8.57 -33.77 -26.66
N ASP A 257 -9.34 -32.67 -26.69
CA ASP A 257 -8.82 -31.32 -26.58
C ASP A 257 -8.16 -31.07 -25.21
N ALA A 258 -8.80 -31.51 -24.12
CA ALA A 258 -8.25 -31.40 -22.77
C ALA A 258 -6.91 -32.14 -22.63
N VAL A 259 -6.81 -33.36 -23.17
CA VAL A 259 -5.55 -34.14 -23.16
C VAL A 259 -4.50 -33.46 -24.04
N ALA A 260 -4.86 -32.97 -25.23
CA ALA A 260 -3.92 -32.27 -26.11
C ALA A 260 -3.35 -30.99 -25.45
N LYS A 261 -4.19 -30.24 -24.72
CA LYS A 261 -3.76 -29.05 -23.97
C LYS A 261 -2.91 -29.42 -22.76
N ALA A 262 -3.30 -30.45 -22.00
CA ALA A 262 -2.52 -30.94 -20.86
C ALA A 262 -1.11 -31.40 -21.29
N ASN A 263 -1.00 -32.10 -22.42
CA ASN A 263 0.28 -32.58 -22.95
C ASN A 263 1.24 -31.47 -23.41
N ARG A 264 0.76 -30.23 -23.56
CA ARG A 264 1.63 -29.07 -23.86
C ARG A 264 2.25 -28.49 -22.60
N VAL A 265 1.67 -28.74 -21.43
CA VAL A 265 2.14 -28.17 -20.15
C VAL A 265 3.46 -28.84 -19.77
N PRO A 266 4.56 -28.08 -19.56
CA PRO A 266 5.83 -28.64 -19.14
C PRO A 266 5.73 -29.37 -17.78
N ILE A 267 6.61 -30.35 -17.57
CA ILE A 267 6.76 -30.98 -16.26
C ILE A 267 7.70 -30.10 -15.43
N PHE A 268 7.25 -29.63 -14.27
CA PHE A 268 8.06 -28.83 -13.36
C PHE A 268 8.68 -29.72 -12.28
N THR A 269 9.95 -29.47 -11.95
CA THR A 269 10.67 -30.11 -10.85
C THR A 269 11.05 -29.10 -9.78
N GLY A 270 11.32 -29.56 -8.55
CA GLY A 270 11.78 -28.69 -7.46
C GLY A 270 10.70 -27.78 -6.86
N LEU A 271 9.43 -28.06 -7.16
CA LEU A 271 8.30 -27.40 -6.50
C LEU A 271 8.27 -27.78 -5.02
N THR A 272 8.07 -26.78 -4.17
CA THR A 272 8.06 -26.95 -2.71
C THR A 272 6.79 -26.38 -2.10
N ASN A 273 6.28 -27.06 -1.07
CA ASN A 273 5.21 -26.55 -0.22
C ASN A 273 5.78 -26.26 1.17
N PRO A 274 6.36 -25.06 1.39
CA PRO A 274 6.84 -24.68 2.71
C PRO A 274 5.66 -24.71 3.69
N GLY A 275 5.80 -25.48 4.76
CA GLY A 275 4.78 -25.61 5.79
C GLY A 275 4.46 -24.27 6.47
N PRO A 276 3.39 -24.23 7.30
CA PRO A 276 2.95 -23.01 7.98
C PRO A 276 4.01 -22.38 8.88
N ASP A 277 5.00 -23.15 9.35
CA ASP A 277 6.09 -22.68 10.23
C ASP A 277 7.41 -22.41 9.50
N ALA A 278 7.44 -22.57 8.17
CA ALA A 278 8.66 -22.34 7.37
C ALA A 278 9.11 -20.87 7.43
N ASP A 279 10.40 -20.67 7.15
CA ASP A 279 10.98 -19.33 7.06
C ASP A 279 10.18 -18.46 6.07
N PRO A 280 9.93 -17.18 6.37
CA PRO A 280 9.13 -16.36 5.48
C PRO A 280 9.73 -16.18 4.08
N LEU A 281 11.06 -16.26 3.93
CA LEU A 281 11.73 -16.19 2.63
C LEU A 281 11.47 -17.46 1.81
N ASP A 282 11.45 -18.64 2.45
CA ASP A 282 11.11 -19.90 1.78
C ASP A 282 9.65 -19.91 1.30
N LYS A 283 8.74 -19.40 2.13
CA LYS A 283 7.33 -19.18 1.74
C LYS A 283 7.21 -18.26 0.54
N GLN A 284 8.02 -17.20 0.51
CA GLN A 284 8.03 -16.26 -0.60
C GLN A 284 8.53 -16.89 -1.89
N ARG A 285 9.66 -17.60 -1.85
CA ARG A 285 10.19 -18.31 -3.02
C ARG A 285 9.18 -19.31 -3.58
N ALA A 286 8.50 -20.06 -2.72
CA ALA A 286 7.47 -21.00 -3.16
C ALA A 286 6.28 -20.29 -3.83
N GLU A 287 5.84 -19.14 -3.33
CA GLU A 287 4.77 -18.37 -3.95
C GLU A 287 5.16 -17.81 -5.32
N THR A 288 6.37 -17.24 -5.43
CA THR A 288 6.93 -16.81 -6.72
C THR A 288 6.98 -17.96 -7.73
N ASN A 289 7.44 -19.13 -7.30
CA ASN A 289 7.47 -20.33 -8.13
C ASN A 289 6.08 -20.73 -8.62
N ARG A 290 5.05 -20.63 -7.76
CA ARG A 290 3.67 -20.94 -8.16
C ARG A 290 3.18 -20.00 -9.26
N VAL A 291 3.43 -18.71 -9.12
CA VAL A 291 3.02 -17.71 -10.13
C VAL A 291 3.69 -17.99 -11.49
N ALA A 292 5.00 -18.25 -11.50
CA ALA A 292 5.74 -18.56 -12.72
C ALA A 292 5.23 -19.85 -13.38
N VAL A 293 5.03 -20.92 -12.59
CA VAL A 293 4.49 -22.21 -13.07
C VAL A 293 3.14 -22.03 -13.73
N LEU A 294 2.22 -21.32 -13.08
CA LEU A 294 0.86 -21.13 -13.60
C LEU A 294 0.86 -20.27 -14.87
N ALA A 295 1.66 -19.20 -14.90
CA ALA A 295 1.78 -18.34 -16.08
C ALA A 295 2.31 -19.12 -17.28
N LEU A 296 3.38 -19.90 -17.10
CA LEU A 296 3.96 -20.71 -18.17
C LEU A 296 3.02 -21.85 -18.58
N SER A 297 2.36 -22.51 -17.64
CA SER A 297 1.39 -23.59 -17.90
C SER A 297 0.20 -23.10 -18.72
N LYS A 298 -0.32 -21.91 -18.40
CA LYS A 298 -1.41 -21.27 -19.14
C LYS A 298 -0.99 -20.95 -20.57
N ALA A 299 0.16 -20.31 -20.76
CA ALA A 299 0.71 -20.03 -22.09
C ALA A 299 0.91 -21.33 -22.89
N ALA A 300 1.45 -22.37 -22.27
CA ALA A 300 1.65 -23.67 -22.92
C ALA A 300 0.33 -24.31 -23.38
N ALA A 301 -0.65 -24.36 -22.49
CA ALA A 301 -1.93 -25.02 -22.75
C ALA A 301 -2.74 -24.29 -23.81
N VAL A 302 -2.71 -22.95 -23.82
CA VAL A 302 -3.49 -22.11 -24.74
C VAL A 302 -2.78 -21.89 -26.07
N ASP A 303 -1.52 -21.44 -26.05
CA ASP A 303 -0.79 -20.97 -27.24
C ASP A 303 -0.06 -22.09 -27.97
N GLY A 304 0.30 -23.18 -27.26
CA GLY A 304 0.81 -24.42 -27.83
C GLY A 304 2.25 -24.44 -28.35
N ASP A 305 2.94 -23.30 -28.43
CA ASP A 305 4.38 -23.23 -28.74
C ASP A 305 5.18 -22.47 -27.66
N LEU A 306 5.95 -23.25 -26.90
CA LEU A 306 6.99 -22.78 -25.97
C LEU A 306 8.35 -23.37 -26.38
N SER A 307 8.77 -23.15 -27.63
CA SER A 307 10.08 -23.56 -28.18
C SER A 307 11.30 -23.23 -27.31
N ASP A 308 11.15 -22.34 -26.31
CA ASP A 308 12.12 -22.16 -25.22
C ASP A 308 11.42 -21.93 -23.86
N ALA A 309 10.70 -22.96 -23.38
CA ALA A 309 10.00 -22.91 -22.10
C ALA A 309 10.95 -22.60 -20.92
N SER A 310 12.18 -23.10 -20.98
CA SER A 310 13.20 -22.88 -19.95
C SER A 310 13.66 -21.42 -19.91
N ALA A 311 13.97 -20.80 -21.05
CA ALA A 311 14.32 -19.37 -21.06
C ALA A 311 13.14 -18.50 -20.63
N ARG A 312 11.90 -18.88 -20.95
CA ARG A 312 10.71 -18.16 -20.45
C ARG A 312 10.55 -18.29 -18.94
N LEU A 313 10.82 -19.47 -18.37
CA LEU A 313 10.83 -19.65 -16.92
C LEU A 313 11.92 -18.79 -16.28
N THR A 314 13.14 -18.79 -16.81
CA THR A 314 14.23 -17.94 -16.32
C THR A 314 13.85 -16.45 -16.38
N ALA A 315 13.34 -15.97 -17.52
CA ALA A 315 12.91 -14.58 -17.65
C ALA A 315 11.78 -14.20 -16.67
N GLN A 316 10.86 -15.13 -16.36
CA GLN A 316 9.84 -14.91 -15.34
C GLN A 316 10.44 -14.82 -13.93
N LEU A 317 11.44 -15.66 -13.62
CA LEU A 317 12.14 -15.61 -12.34
C LEU A 317 13.01 -14.36 -12.19
N ASP A 318 13.66 -13.90 -13.25
CA ASP A 318 14.41 -12.64 -13.28
C ASP A 318 13.46 -11.45 -13.03
N THR A 319 12.34 -11.42 -13.74
CA THR A 319 11.28 -10.42 -13.51
C THR A 319 10.79 -10.47 -12.06
N ALA A 320 10.55 -11.66 -11.51
CA ALA A 320 10.12 -11.80 -10.13
C ALA A 320 11.20 -11.41 -9.12
N ALA A 321 12.48 -11.56 -9.44
CA ALA A 321 13.59 -11.09 -8.63
C ALA A 321 13.65 -9.56 -8.59
N GLU A 322 13.47 -8.90 -9.73
CA GLU A 322 13.34 -7.44 -9.82
C GLU A 322 12.14 -6.94 -9.01
N GLU A 323 10.96 -7.54 -9.19
CA GLU A 323 9.75 -7.22 -8.42
C GLU A 323 9.94 -7.47 -6.91
N PHE A 324 10.66 -8.52 -6.53
CA PHE A 324 10.95 -8.81 -5.14
C PHE A 324 11.91 -7.80 -4.51
N ALA A 325 12.97 -7.43 -5.23
CA ALA A 325 13.89 -6.38 -4.80
C ALA A 325 13.16 -5.04 -4.63
N GLU A 326 12.30 -4.71 -5.59
CA GLU A 326 11.45 -3.51 -5.55
C GLU A 326 10.48 -3.55 -4.37
N ALA A 327 9.87 -4.69 -4.07
CA ALA A 327 8.97 -4.86 -2.94
C ALA A 327 9.69 -4.74 -1.57
N LEU A 328 10.97 -5.11 -1.49
CA LEU A 328 11.79 -4.99 -0.27
C LEU A 328 12.38 -3.58 -0.08
N GLY A 329 12.75 -2.93 -1.18
CA GLY A 329 13.38 -1.61 -1.22
C GLY A 329 12.40 -0.51 -1.63
N GLY A 330 12.29 -0.26 -2.93
CA GLY A 330 11.60 0.92 -3.49
C GLY A 330 10.14 1.08 -3.06
N ALA A 331 9.36 -0.01 -3.00
CA ALA A 331 7.97 0.05 -2.55
C ALA A 331 7.88 0.46 -1.07
N ARG A 332 8.82 0.02 -0.22
CA ARG A 332 8.87 0.41 1.19
C ARG A 332 9.16 1.90 1.34
N VAL A 333 10.08 2.45 0.56
CA VAL A 333 10.37 3.90 0.51
C VAL A 333 9.10 4.67 0.13
N ARG A 334 8.43 4.31 -0.98
CA ARG A 334 7.23 5.03 -1.43
C ARG A 334 6.10 4.97 -0.40
N ASN A 335 5.90 3.81 0.25
CA ASN A 335 4.93 3.67 1.34
C ASN A 335 5.28 4.55 2.54
N GLU A 336 6.56 4.60 2.93
CA GLU A 336 7.04 5.43 4.03
C GLU A 336 6.87 6.92 3.75
N VAL A 337 7.25 7.38 2.55
CA VAL A 337 7.06 8.76 2.11
C VAL A 337 5.59 9.14 2.17
N HIS A 338 4.70 8.30 1.63
CA HIS A 338 3.27 8.57 1.66
C HIS A 338 2.71 8.64 3.09
N GLN A 339 3.11 7.72 3.96
CA GLN A 339 2.66 7.70 5.36
C GLN A 339 3.17 8.92 6.13
N GLY A 340 4.45 9.29 5.98
CA GLY A 340 5.01 10.47 6.62
C GLY A 340 4.35 11.76 6.13
N ALA A 341 4.18 11.90 4.82
CA ALA A 341 3.46 13.03 4.24
C ALA A 341 2.00 13.11 4.74
N SER A 342 1.33 11.97 4.90
CA SER A 342 -0.04 11.89 5.43
C SER A 342 -0.12 12.31 6.90
N ARG A 343 0.83 11.85 7.74
CA ARG A 343 0.94 12.29 9.14
C ARG A 343 1.24 13.78 9.23
N HIS A 344 2.12 14.31 8.39
CA HIS A 344 2.40 15.74 8.32
C HIS A 344 1.15 16.56 7.94
N ARG A 345 0.43 16.18 6.87
CA ARG A 345 -0.83 16.81 6.48
C ARG A 345 -1.87 16.78 7.60
N LYS A 346 -1.98 15.66 8.31
CA LYS A 346 -2.87 15.53 9.47
C LYS A 346 -2.50 16.52 10.59
N ARG A 347 -1.21 16.63 10.94
CA ARG A 347 -0.73 17.62 11.94
C ARG A 347 -1.05 19.05 11.52
N LEU A 348 -0.80 19.40 10.25
CA LEU A 348 -1.14 20.73 9.73
C LEU A 348 -2.65 21.01 9.81
N ARG A 349 -3.49 20.01 9.54
CA ARG A 349 -4.95 20.13 9.67
C ARG A 349 -5.39 20.29 11.12
N GLU A 350 -4.78 19.57 12.06
CA GLU A 350 -5.02 19.73 13.49
C GLU A 350 -4.62 21.14 13.97
N GLN A 351 -3.45 21.63 13.58
CA GLN A 351 -3.00 22.99 13.88
C GLN A 351 -3.97 24.04 13.32
N ALA A 352 -4.35 23.91 12.03
CA ALA A 352 -5.30 24.82 11.40
C ALA A 352 -6.68 24.79 12.08
N ALA A 353 -7.07 23.66 12.66
CA ALA A 353 -8.32 23.55 13.41
C ALA A 353 -8.25 24.20 14.80
N GLU A 354 -7.11 24.09 15.48
CA GLU A 354 -6.84 24.83 16.71
C GLU A 354 -6.91 26.33 16.47
N ASP A 355 -6.24 26.81 15.42
CA ASP A 355 -6.23 28.23 15.06
C ASP A 355 -7.64 28.74 14.71
N ALA A 356 -8.41 27.96 13.94
CA ALA A 356 -9.80 28.28 13.61
C ALA A 356 -10.71 28.32 14.85
N GLY A 357 -10.54 27.37 15.77
CA GLY A 357 -11.24 27.35 17.04
C GLY A 357 -10.91 28.59 17.88
N ALA A 358 -9.61 28.89 18.04
CA ALA A 358 -9.15 30.02 18.84
C ALA A 358 -9.67 31.36 18.28
N ALA A 359 -9.66 31.52 16.96
CA ALA A 359 -10.22 32.69 16.29
C ALA A 359 -11.73 32.83 16.52
N ALA A 360 -12.50 31.73 16.42
CA ALA A 360 -13.93 31.74 16.68
C ALA A 360 -14.28 32.10 18.14
N ARG A 361 -13.50 31.58 19.10
CA ARG A 361 -13.63 31.93 20.52
C ARG A 361 -13.40 33.42 20.75
N ALA A 362 -12.32 33.96 20.18
CA ALA A 362 -11.97 35.37 20.30
C ALA A 362 -13.06 36.27 19.69
N ALA A 363 -13.59 35.90 18.51
CA ALA A 363 -14.67 36.63 17.85
C ALA A 363 -15.98 36.61 18.68
N ALA A 364 -16.34 35.46 19.26
CA ALA A 364 -17.53 35.34 20.11
C ALA A 364 -17.42 36.20 21.38
N LEU A 365 -16.26 36.16 22.07
CA LEU A 365 -16.01 37.01 23.24
C LEU A 365 -16.04 38.50 22.89
N ALA A 366 -15.45 38.88 21.75
CA ALA A 366 -15.48 40.26 21.26
C ALA A 366 -16.91 40.74 20.93
N ALA A 367 -17.80 39.83 20.52
CA ALA A 367 -19.21 40.10 20.28
C ALA A 367 -20.07 40.12 21.56
N GLY A 368 -19.46 39.95 22.75
CA GLY A 368 -20.16 39.97 24.03
C GLY A 368 -20.78 38.64 24.46
N ALA A 369 -20.40 37.52 23.83
CA ALA A 369 -20.86 36.19 24.23
C ALA A 369 -20.30 35.80 25.62
N SER A 370 -21.01 34.90 26.32
CA SER A 370 -20.51 34.30 27.55
C SER A 370 -19.28 33.40 27.28
N ALA A 371 -18.53 33.04 28.34
CA ALA A 371 -17.43 32.10 28.21
C ALA A 371 -17.88 30.72 27.70
N GLU A 372 -19.08 30.28 28.10
CA GLU A 372 -19.67 29.02 27.65
C GLU A 372 -20.04 29.07 26.16
N ASP A 373 -20.67 30.15 25.71
CA ASP A 373 -21.04 30.34 24.30
C ASP A 373 -19.80 30.48 23.40
N ALA A 374 -18.75 31.15 23.88
CA ALA A 374 -17.49 31.27 23.17
C ALA A 374 -16.76 29.92 23.03
N GLU A 375 -16.87 29.05 24.04
CA GLU A 375 -16.35 27.69 23.99
C GLU A 375 -17.17 26.80 23.03
N VAL A 376 -18.48 26.98 22.95
CA VAL A 376 -19.32 26.35 21.92
C VAL A 376 -18.88 26.78 20.52
N ALA A 377 -18.60 28.06 20.31
CA ALA A 377 -18.09 28.59 19.05
C ALA A 377 -16.71 28.01 18.68
N TYR A 378 -15.80 27.91 19.66
CA TYR A 378 -14.49 27.23 19.50
C TYR A 378 -14.68 25.80 18.98
N ARG A 379 -15.47 24.98 19.69
CA ARG A 379 -15.67 23.57 19.32
C ARG A 379 -16.32 23.42 17.96
N LYS A 380 -17.29 24.28 17.62
CA LYS A 380 -17.95 24.28 16.33
C LYS A 380 -16.97 24.56 15.19
N ALA A 381 -16.16 25.62 15.30
CA ALA A 381 -15.19 25.99 14.28
C ALA A 381 -14.07 24.95 14.14
N ARG A 382 -13.56 24.44 15.27
CA ARG A 382 -12.55 23.36 15.28
C ARG A 382 -13.06 22.09 14.62
N ARG A 383 -14.28 21.63 14.95
CA ARG A 383 -14.90 20.44 14.34
C ARG A 383 -15.15 20.63 12.85
N ALA A 384 -15.60 21.80 12.42
CA ALA A 384 -15.77 22.11 11.01
C ALA A 384 -14.44 22.03 10.25
N LYS A 385 -13.34 22.52 10.83
CA LYS A 385 -12.00 22.47 10.23
C LYS A 385 -11.38 21.06 10.25
N LEU A 386 -11.71 20.25 11.25
CA LEU A 386 -11.35 18.83 11.32
C LEU A 386 -12.27 17.92 10.49
N GLY A 387 -13.39 18.43 9.97
CA GLY A 387 -14.31 17.67 9.11
C GLY A 387 -13.66 17.28 7.78
N THR A 388 -14.07 16.14 7.22
CA THR A 388 -13.51 15.60 5.97
C THR A 388 -14.28 16.14 4.78
N PRO A 389 -13.61 16.84 3.84
CA PRO A 389 -14.24 17.25 2.59
C PRO A 389 -14.77 16.03 1.83
N THR A 390 -15.97 16.16 1.28
CA THR A 390 -16.57 15.14 0.41
C THR A 390 -16.20 15.40 -1.05
N ILE A 391 -16.27 14.36 -1.89
CA ILE A 391 -15.99 14.48 -3.32
C ILE A 391 -16.98 15.44 -4.01
N GLY A 392 -18.24 15.48 -3.57
CA GLY A 392 -19.27 16.37 -4.11
C GLY A 392 -19.25 17.80 -3.57
N GLY A 393 -18.29 18.14 -2.70
CA GLY A 393 -18.05 19.52 -2.25
C GLY A 393 -18.72 19.92 -0.92
N GLY A 394 -19.41 19.00 -0.24
CA GLY A 394 -19.84 19.15 1.17
C GLY A 394 -18.78 18.73 2.18
N VAL A 395 -19.12 18.66 3.48
CA VAL A 395 -18.18 18.25 4.55
C VAL A 395 -18.81 17.18 5.44
N ILE A 396 -18.10 16.08 5.67
CA ILE A 396 -18.41 15.13 6.76
C ILE A 396 -17.90 15.75 8.07
N PRO A 397 -18.78 16.12 9.03
CA PRO A 397 -18.33 16.65 10.32
C PRO A 397 -17.51 15.62 11.09
N LEU A 398 -16.56 16.09 11.92
CA LEU A 398 -15.93 15.20 12.90
C LEU A 398 -16.92 14.89 14.03
N PHE A 399 -17.41 13.65 14.05
CA PHE A 399 -18.20 13.12 15.16
C PHE A 399 -17.29 12.47 16.22
N ASP A 400 -17.47 12.86 17.47
CA ASP A 400 -16.61 12.45 18.61
C ASP A 400 -17.25 11.28 19.37
N HIS A 401 -17.40 10.16 18.67
CA HIS A 401 -18.04 8.96 19.22
C HIS A 401 -17.03 8.08 19.96
N LYS A 402 -17.44 7.53 21.10
CA LYS A 402 -16.64 6.57 21.87
C LYS A 402 -16.50 5.25 21.13
N ILE A 403 -15.28 4.72 21.09
CA ILE A 403 -14.93 3.41 20.52
C ILE A 403 -14.19 2.58 21.59
N PRO A 404 -14.61 1.34 21.90
CA PRO A 404 -15.82 0.67 21.42
C PRO A 404 -17.13 1.38 21.83
N PRO A 405 -18.20 1.32 21.01
CA PRO A 405 -19.46 1.92 21.37
C PRO A 405 -20.15 1.12 22.48
N GLU A 406 -20.81 1.83 23.38
CA GLU A 406 -21.41 1.24 24.59
C GLU A 406 -22.49 0.22 24.26
N SER A 407 -23.25 0.44 23.17
CA SER A 407 -24.25 -0.49 22.66
C SER A 407 -23.69 -1.87 22.23
N LEU A 408 -22.40 -1.95 21.88
CA LEU A 408 -21.75 -3.20 21.50
C LEU A 408 -20.94 -3.80 22.66
N GLY A 409 -20.23 -2.95 23.40
CA GLY A 409 -19.21 -3.38 24.36
C GLY A 409 -17.97 -4.00 23.69
N ASP A 410 -16.92 -4.20 24.49
CA ASP A 410 -15.58 -4.55 23.99
C ASP A 410 -15.54 -5.90 23.25
N GLU A 411 -16.21 -6.94 23.77
CA GLU A 411 -16.13 -8.29 23.19
C GLU A 411 -16.76 -8.34 21.79
N LYS A 412 -17.97 -7.80 21.62
CA LYS A 412 -18.65 -7.78 20.31
C LYS A 412 -17.90 -6.89 19.33
N TYR A 413 -17.46 -5.72 19.76
CA TYR A 413 -16.69 -4.81 18.91
C TYR A 413 -15.38 -5.45 18.43
N ALA A 414 -14.63 -6.12 19.32
CA ALA A 414 -13.40 -6.85 18.95
C ALA A 414 -13.69 -8.01 17.99
N SER A 415 -14.81 -8.74 18.19
CA SER A 415 -15.24 -9.80 17.27
C SER A 415 -15.54 -9.26 15.87
N LEU A 416 -16.30 -8.16 15.77
CA LEU A 416 -16.61 -7.52 14.49
C LEU A 416 -15.34 -6.99 13.83
N THR A 417 -14.48 -6.30 14.58
CA THR A 417 -13.24 -5.72 14.07
C THR A 417 -12.34 -6.77 13.45
N ARG A 418 -12.15 -7.92 14.13
CA ARG A 418 -11.39 -9.06 13.59
C ARG A 418 -12.00 -9.65 12.32
N SER A 419 -13.30 -9.49 12.10
CA SER A 419 -13.98 -9.95 10.89
C SER A 419 -13.91 -8.97 9.72
N GLY A 420 -13.36 -7.78 9.96
CA GLY A 420 -13.26 -6.68 9.00
C GLY A 420 -14.47 -5.75 8.98
N ILE A 421 -15.26 -5.68 10.05
CA ILE A 421 -16.33 -4.68 10.22
C ILE A 421 -16.07 -3.89 11.49
N ARG A 422 -15.98 -2.57 11.40
CA ARG A 422 -15.90 -1.67 12.55
C ARG A 422 -17.25 -0.98 12.71
N ALA A 423 -18.09 -1.48 13.60
CA ALA A 423 -19.41 -0.91 13.84
C ALA A 423 -19.32 0.16 14.94
N PHE A 424 -19.93 1.33 14.70
CA PHE A 424 -19.89 2.46 15.63
C PHE A 424 -21.11 2.52 16.55
N GLY A 425 -22.02 1.55 16.44
CA GLY A 425 -23.16 1.41 17.35
C GLY A 425 -24.29 2.41 17.07
N LYS A 426 -25.43 2.18 17.74
CA LYS A 426 -26.68 2.96 17.55
C LYS A 426 -26.54 4.43 17.93
N GLU A 427 -25.53 4.77 18.71
CA GLU A 427 -25.21 6.12 19.17
C GLU A 427 -24.96 7.07 17.99
N THR A 428 -24.50 6.53 16.86
CA THR A 428 -24.23 7.29 15.63
C THR A 428 -25.45 7.47 14.72
N ALA A 429 -26.58 6.82 15.01
CA ALA A 429 -27.74 6.84 14.11
C ALA A 429 -28.40 8.23 13.98
N GLY A 430 -28.15 9.13 14.95
CA GLY A 430 -28.65 10.50 14.97
C GLY A 430 -27.69 11.55 14.40
N ASP A 431 -26.56 11.14 13.82
CA ASP A 431 -25.52 12.08 13.34
C ASP A 431 -25.99 12.99 12.21
N TYR A 432 -26.91 12.50 11.38
CA TYR A 432 -27.46 13.22 10.23
C TYR A 432 -28.98 13.26 10.32
N ALA A 433 -29.56 14.46 10.17
CA ALA A 433 -31.01 14.63 10.23
C ALA A 433 -31.70 13.92 9.05
N VAL A 434 -31.07 13.94 7.86
CA VAL A 434 -31.57 13.30 6.64
C VAL A 434 -31.75 11.79 6.77
N ILE A 435 -31.03 11.12 7.69
CA ILE A 435 -31.21 9.68 7.93
C ILE A 435 -32.62 9.40 8.43
N SER A 436 -33.12 10.20 9.35
CA SER A 436 -34.46 10.03 9.92
C SER A 436 -35.56 10.24 8.88
N SER A 437 -35.37 11.17 7.92
CA SER A 437 -36.37 11.49 6.89
C SER A 437 -36.44 10.44 5.76
N ARG A 438 -35.38 9.64 5.59
CA ARG A 438 -35.26 8.60 4.55
C ARG A 438 -35.16 7.18 5.13
N LEU A 439 -35.44 7.02 6.41
CA LEU A 439 -35.20 5.78 7.16
C LEU A 439 -35.95 4.60 6.54
N GLY A 440 -35.25 3.50 6.29
CA GLY A 440 -35.86 2.25 5.81
C GLY A 440 -36.38 2.31 4.36
N ASN A 441 -36.07 3.36 3.60
CA ASN A 441 -36.44 3.49 2.19
C ASN A 441 -35.20 3.49 1.28
N PRO A 442 -34.75 2.32 0.76
CA PRO A 442 -33.61 2.25 -0.14
C PRO A 442 -33.73 3.17 -1.37
N THR A 443 -34.93 3.36 -1.92
CA THR A 443 -35.13 4.21 -3.10
C THR A 443 -34.85 5.68 -2.81
N ALA A 444 -35.15 6.17 -1.60
CA ALA A 444 -34.79 7.53 -1.18
C ALA A 444 -33.26 7.76 -1.08
N TRP A 445 -32.49 6.68 -1.07
CA TRP A 445 -31.02 6.68 -1.11
C TRP A 445 -30.45 6.36 -2.49
N GLY A 446 -31.29 6.33 -3.53
CA GLY A 446 -30.86 6.09 -4.91
C GLY A 446 -30.65 4.61 -5.25
N PHE A 447 -31.09 3.67 -4.42
CA PHE A 447 -31.15 2.26 -4.81
C PHE A 447 -32.37 2.02 -5.70
N ALA A 448 -32.13 1.61 -6.95
CA ALA A 448 -33.17 1.15 -7.85
C ALA A 448 -33.39 -0.36 -7.64
N THR A 449 -34.65 -0.76 -7.44
CA THR A 449 -35.05 -2.16 -7.38
C THR A 449 -36.03 -2.46 -8.52
N THR A 450 -35.82 -3.57 -9.23
CA THR A 450 -36.71 -4.04 -10.30
C THR A 450 -37.07 -5.48 -10.01
N SER A 451 -38.36 -5.80 -9.85
CA SER A 451 -38.83 -7.20 -9.68
C SER A 451 -38.10 -8.01 -8.59
N GLY A 452 -37.74 -7.38 -7.47
CA GLY A 452 -37.04 -8.04 -6.36
C GLY A 452 -35.51 -8.16 -6.52
N THR A 453 -34.92 -7.59 -7.58
CA THR A 453 -33.47 -7.46 -7.75
C THR A 453 -33.03 -6.00 -7.66
N VAL A 454 -31.80 -5.77 -7.18
CA VAL A 454 -31.19 -4.43 -7.15
C VAL A 454 -30.49 -4.18 -8.47
N GLN A 455 -30.72 -2.99 -9.05
CA GLN A 455 -29.96 -2.54 -10.21
C GLN A 455 -28.57 -2.07 -9.77
N THR A 456 -27.55 -2.76 -10.24
CA THR A 456 -26.13 -2.43 -10.04
C THR A 456 -25.58 -1.57 -11.18
N SER A 457 -24.44 -0.92 -10.94
CA SER A 457 -23.75 -0.12 -11.96
C SER A 457 -23.17 -0.97 -13.09
N SER A 458 -22.91 -0.36 -14.25
CA SER A 458 -22.29 -1.05 -15.39
C SER A 458 -20.77 -1.15 -15.23
N MET A 459 -20.21 -2.36 -15.18
CA MET A 459 -18.75 -2.55 -15.12
C MET A 459 -18.03 -1.96 -16.33
N THR A 460 -18.61 -2.05 -17.52
CA THR A 460 -18.03 -1.46 -18.73
C THR A 460 -17.86 0.04 -18.59
N GLN A 461 -18.90 0.72 -18.08
CA GLN A 461 -18.85 2.16 -17.86
C GLN A 461 -17.83 2.50 -16.76
N LEU A 462 -17.89 1.79 -15.63
CA LEU A 462 -16.96 1.99 -14.52
C LEU A 462 -15.50 1.80 -14.93
N THR A 463 -15.21 0.78 -15.73
CA THR A 463 -13.85 0.53 -16.23
C THR A 463 -13.38 1.65 -17.16
N SER A 464 -14.26 2.13 -18.05
CA SER A 464 -13.95 3.24 -18.96
C SER A 464 -13.68 4.54 -18.19
N ASP A 465 -14.52 4.86 -17.20
CA ASP A 465 -14.40 6.08 -16.40
C ASP A 465 -13.15 6.03 -15.49
N PHE A 466 -12.75 4.83 -15.07
CA PHE A 466 -11.63 4.62 -14.15
C PHE A 466 -10.27 4.39 -14.85
N GLU A 467 -10.26 4.12 -16.15
CA GLU A 467 -9.04 3.87 -16.91
C GLU A 467 -7.99 5.00 -16.80
N PRO A 468 -8.36 6.30 -16.88
CA PRO A 468 -7.41 7.40 -16.71
C PRO A 468 -6.72 7.37 -15.34
N TYR A 469 -7.50 7.17 -14.27
CA TYR A 469 -6.98 7.05 -12.90
C TYR A 469 -5.97 5.90 -12.80
N MET A 470 -6.33 4.73 -13.32
CA MET A 470 -5.43 3.56 -13.30
C MET A 470 -4.12 3.86 -14.02
N LYS A 471 -4.16 4.51 -15.20
CA LYS A 471 -2.97 4.82 -15.99
C LYS A 471 -2.08 5.88 -15.34
N GLU A 472 -2.68 6.89 -14.72
CA GLU A 472 -1.95 8.04 -14.19
C GLU A 472 -1.46 7.85 -12.74
N HIS A 473 -2.19 7.09 -11.94
CA HIS A 473 -1.98 7.06 -10.48
C HIS A 473 -1.67 5.69 -9.91
N ILE A 474 -1.82 4.60 -10.67
CA ILE A 474 -1.48 3.26 -10.21
C ILE A 474 -0.24 2.74 -10.95
N ASP A 475 0.87 2.67 -10.21
CA ASP A 475 2.15 2.16 -10.71
C ASP A 475 2.16 0.62 -10.86
N SER A 476 3.27 0.08 -11.39
CA SER A 476 3.42 -1.37 -11.58
C SER A 476 3.34 -2.17 -10.28
N ASN A 477 3.88 -1.65 -9.17
CA ASN A 477 3.90 -2.33 -7.88
C ASN A 477 2.53 -2.35 -7.22
N GLN A 478 1.80 -1.25 -7.30
CA GLN A 478 0.41 -1.18 -6.86
C GLN A 478 -0.47 -2.09 -7.70
N ARG A 479 -0.25 -2.17 -9.02
CA ARG A 479 -0.92 -3.15 -9.90
C ARG A 479 -0.62 -4.58 -9.48
N SER A 480 0.64 -4.90 -9.18
CA SER A 480 1.04 -6.24 -8.71
C SER A 480 0.43 -6.56 -7.34
N ALA A 481 0.35 -5.60 -6.42
CA ALA A 481 -0.31 -5.78 -5.13
C ALA A 481 -1.83 -6.00 -5.28
N LEU A 482 -2.50 -5.26 -6.17
CA LEU A 482 -3.91 -5.45 -6.50
C LEU A 482 -4.15 -6.81 -7.19
N ARG A 483 -3.26 -7.26 -8.09
CA ARG A 483 -3.32 -8.60 -8.70
C ARG A 483 -3.13 -9.70 -7.65
N ALA A 484 -2.17 -9.56 -6.76
CA ALA A 484 -1.94 -10.51 -5.67
C ALA A 484 -3.18 -10.61 -4.77
N TYR A 485 -3.81 -9.47 -4.48
CA TYR A 485 -5.06 -9.43 -3.73
C TYR A 485 -6.20 -10.12 -4.47
N THR A 486 -6.47 -9.77 -5.72
CA THR A 486 -7.59 -10.32 -6.52
C THR A 486 -7.38 -11.77 -6.97
N GLY A 487 -6.17 -12.31 -6.79
CA GLY A 487 -5.86 -13.73 -6.93
C GLY A 487 -6.11 -14.51 -5.63
N HIS A 488 -5.22 -15.46 -5.31
CA HIS A 488 -5.43 -16.39 -4.19
C HIS A 488 -4.97 -15.87 -2.81
N SER A 489 -4.32 -14.70 -2.75
CA SER A 489 -3.70 -14.20 -1.51
C SER A 489 -4.62 -13.35 -0.63
N TYR A 490 -5.85 -13.03 -1.09
CA TYR A 490 -6.77 -12.15 -0.34
C TYR A 490 -7.05 -12.60 1.09
N ARG A 491 -7.04 -13.91 1.38
CA ARG A 491 -7.31 -14.44 2.73
C ARG A 491 -6.18 -14.07 3.70
N ALA A 492 -4.93 -14.28 3.30
CA ALA A 492 -3.74 -13.94 4.09
C ALA A 492 -3.60 -12.42 4.24
N LEU A 493 -3.75 -11.69 3.14
CA LEU A 493 -3.70 -10.22 3.14
C LEU A 493 -4.77 -9.61 4.05
N ASN A 494 -6.02 -10.05 3.94
CA ASN A 494 -7.08 -9.57 4.84
C ASN A 494 -6.89 -10.05 6.28
N ALA A 495 -6.28 -11.21 6.52
CA ALA A 495 -5.95 -11.65 7.89
C ALA A 495 -4.89 -10.72 8.52
N ALA A 496 -3.88 -10.30 7.76
CA ALA A 496 -2.89 -9.33 8.19
C ALA A 496 -3.51 -7.94 8.41
N ILE A 497 -4.31 -7.42 7.47
CA ILE A 497 -5.00 -6.11 7.58
C ILE A 497 -5.92 -6.05 8.81
N THR A 498 -6.62 -7.15 9.11
CA THR A 498 -7.54 -7.21 10.26
C THR A 498 -6.86 -7.57 11.58
N GLY A 499 -5.54 -7.81 11.57
CA GLY A 499 -4.78 -8.26 12.75
C GLY A 499 -5.14 -9.68 13.22
N ARG A 500 -5.82 -10.48 12.39
CA ARG A 500 -6.08 -11.91 12.66
C ARG A 500 -4.80 -12.73 12.55
N ASP A 501 -3.96 -12.41 11.57
CA ASP A 501 -2.59 -12.91 11.52
C ASP A 501 -1.69 -11.95 12.29
N LYS A 502 -1.14 -12.43 13.40
CA LYS A 502 -0.23 -11.64 14.25
C LYS A 502 1.19 -11.59 13.70
N ASN A 503 1.57 -12.56 12.87
CA ASN A 503 2.94 -12.73 12.37
C ASN A 503 2.95 -12.97 10.85
N PRO A 504 2.40 -12.04 10.04
CA PRO A 504 2.40 -12.19 8.59
C PRO A 504 3.82 -12.21 8.03
N SER A 505 4.00 -12.91 6.90
CA SER A 505 5.29 -12.94 6.19
C SER A 505 5.72 -11.52 5.76
N PRO A 506 7.03 -11.24 5.59
CA PRO A 506 7.53 -9.96 5.10
C PRO A 506 6.86 -9.49 3.81
N THR A 507 6.63 -10.38 2.86
CA THR A 507 5.90 -10.04 1.62
C THR A 507 4.46 -9.70 1.90
N THR A 508 3.75 -10.47 2.74
CA THR A 508 2.37 -10.11 3.13
C THR A 508 2.34 -8.73 3.76
N LYS A 509 3.31 -8.40 4.64
CA LYS A 509 3.45 -7.07 5.23
C LYS A 509 3.71 -5.98 4.17
N SER A 510 4.64 -6.22 3.25
CA SER A 510 4.98 -5.28 2.17
C SER A 510 3.78 -5.06 1.25
N THR A 511 3.13 -6.13 0.77
CA THR A 511 1.90 -6.05 -0.04
C THR A 511 0.78 -5.34 0.71
N VAL A 512 0.58 -5.60 2.00
CA VAL A 512 -0.42 -4.88 2.81
C VAL A 512 -0.09 -3.39 2.93
N ALA A 513 1.18 -3.03 3.14
CA ALA A 513 1.60 -1.64 3.15
C ALA A 513 1.32 -0.96 1.80
N THR A 514 1.70 -1.60 0.70
CA THR A 514 1.45 -1.10 -0.67
C THR A 514 -0.03 -0.98 -0.96
N LEU A 515 -0.86 -1.95 -0.59
CA LEU A 515 -2.31 -1.87 -0.72
C LEU A 515 -2.88 -0.71 0.11
N THR A 516 -2.44 -0.55 1.35
CA THR A 516 -2.88 0.54 2.24
C THR A 516 -2.59 1.89 1.59
N THR A 517 -1.35 2.13 1.14
CA THR A 517 -0.96 3.34 0.42
C THR A 517 -1.73 3.51 -0.89
N THR A 518 -1.97 2.44 -1.65
CA THR A 518 -2.79 2.48 -2.88
C THR A 518 -4.20 2.98 -2.57
N PHE A 519 -4.81 2.49 -1.49
CA PHE A 519 -6.16 2.88 -1.09
C PHE A 519 -6.23 4.30 -0.52
N GLU A 520 -5.23 4.74 0.23
CA GLU A 520 -5.11 6.12 0.71
C GLU A 520 -4.98 7.09 -0.47
N GLN A 521 -4.07 6.81 -1.42
CA GLN A 521 -3.94 7.59 -2.64
C GLN A 521 -5.21 7.58 -3.49
N PHE A 522 -5.95 6.48 -3.51
CA PHE A 522 -7.27 6.42 -4.14
C PHE A 522 -8.27 7.33 -3.45
N ALA A 523 -8.35 7.32 -2.12
CA ALA A 523 -9.23 8.25 -1.40
C ALA A 523 -8.87 9.73 -1.69
N GLU A 524 -7.59 10.06 -1.85
CA GLU A 524 -7.13 11.43 -2.10
C GLU A 524 -7.32 11.90 -3.55
N LYS A 525 -7.08 11.01 -4.53
CA LYS A 525 -7.04 11.37 -5.95
C LYS A 525 -8.29 10.95 -6.73
N ASN A 526 -9.23 10.24 -6.10
CA ASN A 526 -10.48 9.86 -6.75
C ASN A 526 -11.35 11.09 -7.04
N THR A 527 -11.59 11.35 -8.31
CA THR A 527 -12.44 12.45 -8.79
C THR A 527 -13.83 11.98 -9.22
N ASN A 528 -14.17 10.71 -9.01
CA ASN A 528 -15.48 10.18 -9.39
C ASN A 528 -16.60 10.76 -8.52
N THR A 529 -17.39 11.65 -9.10
CA THR A 529 -18.54 12.28 -8.45
C THR A 529 -19.81 11.44 -8.55
N THR A 530 -19.85 10.42 -9.41
CA THR A 530 -21.05 9.59 -9.63
C THR A 530 -21.03 8.34 -8.74
N PRO A 531 -21.99 8.18 -7.82
CA PRO A 531 -22.04 6.99 -6.98
C PRO A 531 -22.32 5.72 -7.80
N MET A 532 -21.54 4.68 -7.57
CA MET A 532 -21.81 3.34 -8.07
C MET A 532 -22.62 2.52 -7.07
N THR A 533 -23.38 1.55 -7.56
CA THR A 533 -24.08 0.54 -6.74
C THR A 533 -23.50 -0.83 -7.05
N VAL A 534 -22.93 -1.46 -6.03
CA VAL A 534 -22.29 -2.78 -6.10
C VAL A 534 -22.88 -3.72 -5.05
N MET A 535 -22.72 -5.02 -5.26
CA MET A 535 -23.23 -6.05 -4.36
C MET A 535 -22.12 -6.96 -3.88
N ARG A 536 -22.24 -7.44 -2.64
CA ARG A 536 -21.33 -8.44 -2.09
C ARG A 536 -22.14 -9.56 -1.46
N GLY A 537 -21.83 -10.79 -1.84
CA GLY A 537 -22.23 -11.99 -1.11
C GLY A 537 -21.20 -12.37 -0.07
N THR A 538 -21.66 -12.69 1.13
CA THR A 538 -20.78 -13.12 2.22
C THR A 538 -21.58 -13.90 3.25
N ARG A 539 -20.93 -14.26 4.36
CA ARG A 539 -21.55 -14.96 5.49
C ARG A 539 -21.23 -14.29 6.82
N VAL A 540 -22.03 -14.63 7.83
CA VAL A 540 -21.71 -14.33 9.23
C VAL A 540 -20.33 -14.92 9.56
N PRO A 541 -19.37 -14.13 10.07
CA PRO A 541 -18.02 -14.59 10.35
C PRO A 541 -18.00 -15.76 11.35
N SER A 542 -17.11 -16.72 11.13
CA SER A 542 -17.03 -17.90 12.01
C SER A 542 -16.61 -17.61 13.44
N GLY A 543 -15.98 -16.46 13.69
CA GLY A 543 -15.63 -16.01 15.04
C GLY A 543 -16.79 -15.38 15.83
N TRP A 544 -17.95 -15.15 15.21
CA TRP A 544 -19.12 -14.61 15.91
C TRP A 544 -19.82 -15.69 16.73
N LYS A 545 -20.04 -15.43 18.03
CA LYS A 545 -20.65 -16.39 18.96
C LYS A 545 -22.17 -16.26 19.10
N GLY A 546 -22.76 -15.16 18.63
CA GLY A 546 -24.21 -14.92 18.70
C GLY A 546 -24.98 -15.49 17.51
N THR A 547 -26.29 -15.25 17.46
CA THR A 547 -27.10 -15.62 16.29
C THR A 547 -26.78 -14.72 15.08
N ALA A 548 -27.19 -15.17 13.89
CA ALA A 548 -27.07 -14.35 12.68
C ALA A 548 -27.87 -13.04 12.79
N ASP A 549 -29.05 -13.06 13.42
CA ASP A 549 -29.82 -11.84 13.68
C ASP A 549 -29.09 -10.89 14.61
N GLN A 550 -28.53 -11.41 15.71
CA GLN A 550 -27.72 -10.60 16.62
C GLN A 550 -26.49 -10.02 15.92
N TYR A 551 -25.88 -10.75 14.98
CA TYR A 551 -24.79 -10.23 14.17
C TYR A 551 -25.25 -9.06 13.30
N LEU A 552 -26.32 -9.25 12.53
CA LEU A 552 -26.83 -8.22 11.62
C LEU A 552 -27.26 -6.96 12.39
N ASP A 553 -27.93 -7.12 13.53
CA ASP A 553 -28.39 -6.00 14.35
C ASP A 553 -27.20 -5.25 14.99
N SER A 554 -26.14 -5.97 15.37
CA SER A 554 -24.93 -5.38 15.95
C SER A 554 -24.07 -4.68 14.89
N ALA A 555 -23.89 -5.30 13.72
CA ALA A 555 -23.00 -4.79 12.68
C ALA A 555 -23.65 -3.71 11.81
N PHE A 556 -24.97 -3.79 11.60
CA PHE A 556 -25.70 -2.99 10.63
C PHE A 556 -26.96 -2.36 11.25
N THR A 557 -26.82 -1.75 12.42
CA THR A 557 -27.90 -0.93 12.99
C THR A 557 -28.32 0.15 12.00
N VAL A 558 -29.61 0.25 11.68
CA VAL A 558 -30.11 1.25 10.73
C VAL A 558 -29.83 2.67 11.25
N GLY A 559 -29.28 3.52 10.37
CA GLY A 559 -28.76 4.86 10.61
C GLY A 559 -27.33 4.91 11.11
N ALA A 560 -26.84 3.82 11.74
CA ALA A 560 -25.53 3.82 12.35
C ALA A 560 -24.40 3.79 11.31
N LYS A 561 -23.26 4.39 11.71
CA LYS A 561 -21.99 4.29 11.01
C LYS A 561 -21.39 2.90 11.17
N MET A 562 -20.83 2.42 10.08
CA MET A 562 -19.92 1.28 10.05
C MET A 562 -18.77 1.60 9.10
N GLN A 563 -17.57 1.11 9.41
CA GLN A 563 -16.40 1.23 8.55
C GLN A 563 -15.93 -0.15 8.07
N MET A 564 -15.58 -0.24 6.78
CA MET A 564 -14.96 -1.44 6.23
C MET A 564 -13.56 -1.60 6.82
N GLY A 565 -13.34 -2.64 7.61
CA GLY A 565 -12.06 -2.89 8.29
C GLY A 565 -11.09 -3.77 7.50
N LYS A 566 -11.47 -4.18 6.29
CA LYS A 566 -10.70 -5.04 5.40
C LYS A 566 -10.96 -4.65 3.95
N VAL A 567 -10.13 -5.14 3.04
CA VAL A 567 -10.39 -4.99 1.61
C VAL A 567 -11.63 -5.82 1.30
N THR A 568 -12.63 -5.17 0.74
CA THR A 568 -13.96 -5.77 0.57
C THR A 568 -14.28 -5.85 -0.91
N SER A 569 -14.12 -7.03 -1.50
CA SER A 569 -14.50 -7.28 -2.89
C SER A 569 -16.02 -7.30 -3.02
N ALA A 570 -16.53 -6.49 -3.94
CA ALA A 570 -17.92 -6.45 -4.38
C ALA A 570 -17.96 -6.70 -5.88
N THR A 571 -19.15 -6.87 -6.43
CA THR A 571 -19.38 -7.13 -7.85
C THR A 571 -20.53 -6.27 -8.35
N THR A 572 -20.47 -5.89 -9.62
CA THR A 572 -21.65 -5.31 -10.30
C THR A 572 -22.62 -6.38 -10.80
N ARG A 573 -22.37 -7.67 -10.61
CA ARG A 573 -23.28 -8.75 -10.99
C ARG A 573 -24.02 -9.27 -9.77
N ALA A 574 -25.31 -8.96 -9.68
CA ALA A 574 -26.17 -9.45 -8.59
C ALA A 574 -26.12 -10.98 -8.45
N GLN A 575 -26.13 -11.71 -9.58
CA GLN A 575 -26.06 -13.17 -9.56
C GLN A 575 -24.74 -13.69 -8.99
N THR A 576 -23.61 -13.05 -9.32
CA THR A 576 -22.29 -13.40 -8.77
C THR A 576 -22.27 -13.23 -7.24
N ALA A 577 -22.82 -12.11 -6.73
CA ALA A 577 -22.96 -11.90 -5.30
C ALA A 577 -23.85 -12.97 -4.63
N VAL A 578 -24.99 -13.31 -5.23
CA VAL A 578 -25.86 -14.38 -4.71
C VAL A 578 -25.13 -15.72 -4.68
N SER A 579 -24.43 -16.08 -5.77
CA SER A 579 -23.66 -17.32 -5.83
C SER A 579 -22.59 -17.40 -4.75
N PHE A 580 -21.85 -16.30 -4.50
CA PHE A 580 -20.87 -16.26 -3.42
C PHE A 580 -21.49 -16.38 -2.03
N ALA A 581 -22.63 -15.72 -1.79
CA ALA A 581 -23.34 -15.86 -0.53
C ALA A 581 -23.77 -17.32 -0.28
N GLN A 582 -24.25 -18.00 -1.33
CA GLN A 582 -24.67 -19.41 -1.27
C GLN A 582 -23.49 -20.38 -1.12
N SER A 583 -22.35 -20.13 -1.77
CA SER A 583 -21.17 -20.99 -1.68
C SER A 583 -20.43 -20.87 -0.35
N GLU A 584 -20.40 -19.66 0.21
CA GLU A 584 -19.75 -19.40 1.51
C GLU A 584 -20.67 -19.77 2.69
N GLY A 585 -21.97 -19.54 2.55
CA GLY A 585 -22.95 -19.74 3.62
C GLY A 585 -23.04 -21.19 4.10
N THR A 586 -23.05 -21.39 5.41
CA THR A 586 -23.30 -22.70 6.03
C THR A 586 -24.42 -22.59 7.07
N PRO A 587 -25.04 -23.69 7.52
CA PRO A 587 -26.03 -23.64 8.60
C PRO A 587 -25.51 -22.96 9.88
N THR A 588 -24.21 -23.08 10.17
CA THR A 588 -23.56 -22.45 11.32
C THR A 588 -23.09 -21.02 11.05
N HIS A 589 -22.93 -20.64 9.79
CA HIS A 589 -22.49 -19.32 9.35
C HIS A 589 -23.40 -18.84 8.21
N PRO A 590 -24.62 -18.38 8.52
CA PRO A 590 -25.60 -18.05 7.50
C PRO A 590 -25.12 -16.95 6.55
N ALA A 591 -25.55 -17.05 5.30
CA ALA A 591 -25.25 -16.09 4.25
C ALA A 591 -25.99 -14.76 4.47
N TYR A 592 -25.40 -13.67 3.97
CA TYR A 592 -26.08 -12.38 3.82
C TYR A 592 -25.49 -11.60 2.63
N LEU A 593 -26.26 -10.64 2.13
CA LEU A 593 -25.87 -9.75 1.04
C LEU A 593 -25.63 -8.34 1.58
N MET A 594 -24.62 -7.65 1.03
CA MET A 594 -24.45 -6.21 1.16
C MET A 594 -24.73 -5.55 -0.19
N VAL A 595 -25.55 -4.52 -0.19
CA VAL A 595 -25.77 -3.64 -1.34
C VAL A 595 -25.17 -2.29 -0.97
N ILE A 596 -24.13 -1.89 -1.69
CA ILE A 596 -23.29 -0.74 -1.33
C ILE A 596 -23.41 0.33 -2.41
N ARG A 597 -23.82 1.54 -2.03
CA ARG A 597 -23.77 2.73 -2.87
C ARG A 597 -22.64 3.64 -2.41
N THR A 598 -21.65 3.87 -3.27
CA THR A 598 -20.42 4.60 -2.91
C THR A 598 -19.76 5.24 -4.12
N ARG A 599 -18.95 6.29 -3.91
CA ARG A 599 -18.00 6.81 -4.91
C ARG A 599 -16.61 6.20 -4.78
N HIS A 600 -16.32 5.59 -3.64
CA HIS A 600 -15.03 5.00 -3.27
C HIS A 600 -14.95 3.49 -3.61
N GLY A 601 -15.49 3.07 -4.75
CA GLY A 601 -15.27 1.74 -5.30
C GLY A 601 -14.19 1.78 -6.37
N MET A 602 -13.23 0.85 -6.32
CA MET A 602 -12.15 0.71 -7.30
C MET A 602 -12.47 -0.46 -8.25
N PRO A 603 -12.88 -0.21 -9.51
CA PRO A 603 -13.08 -1.27 -10.50
C PRO A 603 -11.73 -1.91 -10.85
N VAL A 604 -11.57 -3.20 -10.51
CA VAL A 604 -10.30 -3.93 -10.70
C VAL A 604 -10.43 -5.08 -11.69
N SER A 605 -11.55 -5.18 -12.40
CA SER A 605 -11.81 -6.27 -13.36
C SER A 605 -10.71 -6.41 -14.44
N SER A 606 -10.06 -5.32 -14.83
CA SER A 606 -8.94 -5.31 -15.78
C SER A 606 -7.62 -5.86 -15.20
N LEU A 607 -7.51 -5.97 -13.87
CA LEU A 607 -6.37 -6.53 -13.16
C LEU A 607 -6.69 -7.87 -12.48
N SER A 608 -7.97 -8.17 -12.27
CA SER A 608 -8.41 -9.34 -11.52
C SER A 608 -7.99 -10.62 -12.22
N ALA A 609 -7.64 -11.64 -11.44
CA ALA A 609 -7.46 -13.00 -11.92
C ALA A 609 -8.76 -13.59 -12.50
N HIS A 610 -9.91 -13.01 -12.12
CA HIS A 610 -11.25 -13.45 -12.49
C HIS A 610 -12.04 -12.29 -13.14
N PRO A 611 -11.66 -11.82 -14.35
CA PRO A 611 -12.27 -10.64 -14.97
C PRO A 611 -13.78 -10.79 -15.22
N GLY A 612 -14.31 -12.02 -15.27
CA GLY A 612 -15.74 -12.29 -15.43
C GLY A 612 -16.61 -12.05 -14.19
N GLU A 613 -16.00 -11.81 -13.02
CA GLU A 613 -16.72 -11.54 -11.78
C GLU A 613 -17.16 -10.09 -11.64
N ASP A 614 -16.75 -9.21 -12.56
CA ASP A 614 -16.97 -7.77 -12.51
C ASP A 614 -16.61 -7.19 -11.11
N GLU A 615 -15.39 -7.48 -10.65
CA GLU A 615 -14.93 -7.10 -9.31
C GLU A 615 -14.71 -5.59 -9.16
N VAL A 616 -15.23 -5.06 -8.05
CA VAL A 616 -15.00 -3.71 -7.52
C VAL A 616 -14.52 -3.84 -6.08
N ILE A 617 -13.33 -3.31 -5.77
CA ILE A 617 -12.82 -3.27 -4.40
C ILE A 617 -13.41 -2.07 -3.67
N ILE A 618 -14.00 -2.32 -2.50
CA ILE A 618 -14.27 -1.29 -1.48
C ILE A 618 -13.10 -1.28 -0.50
N PRO A 619 -12.30 -0.19 -0.45
CA PRO A 619 -11.11 -0.13 0.39
C PRO A 619 -11.40 -0.23 1.89
N PRO A 620 -10.45 -0.74 2.70
CA PRO A 620 -10.47 -0.54 4.14
C PRO A 620 -10.52 0.96 4.46
N GLY A 621 -11.18 1.32 5.56
CA GLY A 621 -11.41 2.72 5.95
C GLY A 621 -12.63 3.35 5.30
N SER A 622 -13.30 2.69 4.34
CA SER A 622 -14.54 3.21 3.74
C SER A 622 -15.64 3.31 4.79
N ASP A 623 -16.04 4.55 5.08
CA ASP A 623 -17.12 4.87 6.02
C ASP A 623 -18.48 4.80 5.34
N LEU A 624 -19.37 3.98 5.89
CA LEU A 624 -20.70 3.70 5.36
C LEU A 624 -21.77 3.88 6.45
N ARG A 625 -22.98 4.17 6.02
CA ARG A 625 -24.20 4.24 6.84
C ARG A 625 -25.13 3.11 6.43
N CYS A 626 -25.58 2.32 7.40
CA CYS A 626 -26.65 1.36 7.13
C CYS A 626 -27.98 2.11 7.00
N VAL A 627 -28.65 2.02 5.86
CA VAL A 627 -29.91 2.75 5.64
C VAL A 627 -31.15 1.84 5.64
N HIS A 628 -30.94 0.54 5.47
CA HIS A 628 -32.00 -0.47 5.51
C HIS A 628 -31.43 -1.88 5.73
N VAL A 629 -32.17 -2.72 6.45
CA VAL A 629 -31.90 -4.15 6.60
C VAL A 629 -33.18 -4.91 6.24
N ASP A 630 -33.13 -5.69 5.17
CA ASP A 630 -34.19 -6.60 4.77
C ASP A 630 -33.83 -8.02 5.22
N LYS A 631 -34.50 -8.52 6.25
CA LYS A 631 -34.25 -9.86 6.80
C LYS A 631 -34.75 -10.99 5.90
N ALA A 632 -35.72 -10.73 5.02
CA ALA A 632 -36.16 -11.69 4.00
C ALA A 632 -35.23 -11.63 2.79
N GLY A 633 -34.85 -10.42 2.41
CA GLY A 633 -33.80 -10.09 1.46
C GLY A 633 -33.99 -10.67 0.06
N ILE A 634 -32.90 -10.71 -0.72
CA ILE A 634 -32.94 -11.09 -2.14
C ILE A 634 -32.75 -12.60 -2.23
N ASN A 635 -33.64 -13.30 -2.93
CA ASN A 635 -33.64 -14.77 -3.04
C ASN A 635 -33.67 -15.48 -1.67
N GLY A 636 -34.29 -14.88 -0.66
CA GLY A 636 -34.36 -15.43 0.70
C GLY A 636 -33.07 -15.27 1.52
N ILE A 637 -32.09 -14.52 1.01
CA ILE A 637 -30.83 -14.22 1.71
C ILE A 637 -30.95 -12.83 2.32
N PRO A 638 -30.80 -12.66 3.65
CA PRO A 638 -30.86 -11.36 4.31
C PRO A 638 -29.95 -10.33 3.63
N THR A 639 -30.46 -9.12 3.40
CA THR A 639 -29.78 -8.06 2.64
C THR A 639 -29.65 -6.78 3.46
N VAL A 640 -28.44 -6.23 3.54
CA VAL A 640 -28.17 -4.91 4.13
C VAL A 640 -27.86 -3.88 3.06
N TYR A 641 -28.39 -2.67 3.21
CA TYR A 641 -28.19 -1.56 2.27
C TYR A 641 -27.33 -0.49 2.94
N LEU A 642 -26.19 -0.20 2.31
CA LEU A 642 -25.13 0.64 2.84
C LEU A 642 -24.88 1.80 1.87
N VAL A 643 -24.85 3.03 2.39
CA VAL A 643 -24.55 4.24 1.62
C VAL A 643 -23.28 4.85 2.17
N ALA A 644 -22.36 5.29 1.32
CA ALA A 644 -21.15 5.97 1.76
C ALA A 644 -21.48 7.26 2.53
N GLU A 645 -20.70 7.54 3.58
CA GLU A 645 -20.98 8.65 4.49
C GLU A 645 -20.89 10.02 3.81
N ASP A 646 -20.07 10.16 2.77
CA ASP A 646 -19.97 11.38 1.95
C ASP A 646 -21.31 11.71 1.27
N ILE A 647 -21.98 10.71 0.68
CA ILE A 647 -23.29 10.83 0.05
C ILE A 647 -24.35 11.23 1.08
N VAL A 648 -24.25 10.69 2.31
CA VAL A 648 -25.18 11.04 3.40
C VAL A 648 -24.98 12.47 3.87
N ALA A 649 -23.72 12.89 4.06
CA ALA A 649 -23.39 14.25 4.47
C ALA A 649 -23.86 15.28 3.43
N GLU A 650 -23.57 15.05 2.15
CA GLU A 650 -24.03 15.91 1.05
C GLU A 650 -25.56 15.98 0.98
N ALA A 651 -26.25 14.86 1.17
CA ALA A 651 -27.71 14.83 1.21
C ALA A 651 -28.31 15.60 2.41
N ASP A 652 -27.61 15.65 3.55
CA ASP A 652 -28.00 16.44 4.74
C ASP A 652 -27.85 17.94 4.49
N GLU A 653 -26.79 18.33 3.75
CA GLU A 653 -26.55 19.70 3.31
C GLU A 653 -27.46 20.14 2.14
N GLY A 654 -28.29 19.24 1.61
CA GLY A 654 -29.18 19.51 0.47
C GLY A 654 -28.47 19.54 -0.89
N ILE A 655 -27.24 19.05 -0.96
CA ILE A 655 -26.52 18.84 -2.21
C ILE A 655 -27.17 17.65 -2.92
N THR A 656 -27.49 17.82 -4.21
CA THR A 656 -28.11 16.74 -5.00
C THR A 656 -27.03 15.76 -5.44
N VAL A 657 -27.18 14.50 -5.05
CA VAL A 657 -26.20 13.40 -5.23
C VAL A 657 -26.66 12.39 -6.28
#